data_AF-A0A926QFI2-F1
#
_entry.id   AF-A0A926QFI2-F1
#
_cell.length_a   1.000
_cell.length_b   1.000
_cell.length_c   1.000
_cell.angle_alpha   90.00
_cell.angle_beta   90.00
_cell.angle_gamma   90.00
#
_symmetry.space_group_name_H-M   'P 1'
#
loop_
_entity.id
_entity.type
_entity.pdbx_description
1 polymer ?
#
loop_
_entity_poly.entity_id
_entity_poly.type
_entity_poly.pdbx_seq_one_letter_code
_entity_poly.pdbx_strand_id
1 'polypeptide(L)'
;MKTLRRLGTVVVTAATAMSLASASPASADPAGSPSPTAVSSTAAQPRGNSAEASPKLPGPQKKRSTKKVVREVRGAPVNSTPRRVTQPDGSTVTITTRGDNLRTWTTESGGATVAKDAKGYWRYATGLDKAGQPIAGAQKAGSAAPPRGSKGLKPSKDISTAPTLERAPGSFTGAQRTIVILAQFSDQAAVGSTAADWSSKFFGASGSVRAFYKGASFNKIDVAPAAESSGAANDGVVGWVTLPMAHPNTAGDTGAANQQLTAAAIRAADPYVNYASFDSNGNGTIEPAELHITVIAAGYETSYGGSPCGKSVWAHQWAIGGGVAAPTADGKVVGSQGYTQFGEMHCSSDDPTDSHPATIGVMAHEFGHDLDLPDLYDISYRTEGVGQWSLMSSGSWGTTGSGPAGNAPTMLDAYSKYLLGWISPTRVTSATDVSIPQASSSNVAYQLLGDPDGAGVGSQGEFFLVENRQPVGLDAALPGCGILVYHVKEVFRNNMWGATGRLIDVEEASDFENLNFTGNTGGPDDPWHGHPDHTQFNSTTKPNSLSYNGQDAGVSMTATGGCAPTMQATLAGTGTITVAKPANDNFANAISLAQAGGQLAQSTMEGTRESGEPFHAAMPSGASVWFTWTAPSNGLLSVDTGGSSFDTLLGIYTGSSVGALTEVASNDDWSESMVTSSIEKMRVKAGTTYRIAADGFDGEMGDLKLRWSFVTSPANDDFAAARALTPADGGSLVQSTANATKETGEPDHVWWGRPSVWFSWTAPSAGRVTFDTAGSDYNTMMAAYTGSSVSTLTNVASNQDADSATGMTAARISSLDVMAGTTYRIAVVGELEATGNLKFAWSFAANVAPKFVSLVPSRILDTRSGNGAPAAMVPAYGQVDLQVTGRGGVPAGASAVVLNVTAVQPTGWGYLTAWPTGAAKPTASNVNYVAGLNIPNLVVAKIGAGGRVSIASSARSHILADVAGYYPAGSAFTGMTPVRVLDTRTGTGAPKVRVPAGGSVTLTVGGTAGVPLSASAAMLNVTTVAPAAAGTVTAFPAGVTAPTATSVSFRSGQTIAGFGVVKLGVGGRVTLRSTATTDLLVDVGGWVPAGADTVASTPARLVTTRAVTGGSAFTVKVAGVGAVPTTAKAVQVTLTAANPSQSGYLTAYPSGASRPVVSNVNYSPGGSVSNAAVVKVGTGGTITVYSSNNTPVTVDISAHWTP
;
A
#
# COMPACT_ATOMS: atom_id res chain seq x y z
N MET A 1 11.05 -5.98 34.45
CA MET A 1 12.49 -6.20 34.82
C MET A 1 13.28 -5.18 34.00
N LYS A 2 14.08 -4.23 34.50
CA LYS A 2 14.98 -4.12 35.67
C LYS A 2 16.45 -4.57 35.45
N THR A 3 17.14 -3.94 34.48
CA THR A 3 18.62 -3.72 34.42
C THR A 3 18.95 -2.66 33.35
N LEU A 4 20.03 -1.85 33.41
CA LEU A 4 20.59 -1.00 34.49
C LEU A 4 21.82 -0.23 33.93
N ARG A 5 21.98 1.07 34.26
CA ARG A 5 23.21 1.92 34.09
C ARG A 5 23.51 2.39 32.63
N ARG A 6 24.18 3.52 32.38
CA ARG A 6 24.86 4.50 33.28
C ARG A 6 24.83 5.95 32.72
N LEU A 7 25.24 6.93 33.53
CA LEU A 7 25.21 8.38 33.23
C LEU A 7 26.40 8.90 32.40
N GLY A 8 26.23 10.07 31.77
CA GLY A 8 27.27 11.00 31.28
C GLY A 8 26.66 12.35 30.87
N THR A 9 27.24 13.49 31.30
CA THR A 9 26.69 14.86 31.18
C THR A 9 27.75 15.83 30.60
N VAL A 10 27.41 17.11 30.30
CA VAL A 10 28.28 18.31 30.00
C VAL A 10 28.57 18.53 28.48
N VAL A 11 28.55 19.72 27.81
CA VAL A 11 28.00 21.12 27.93
C VAL A 11 28.62 21.94 26.72
N VAL A 12 28.17 23.05 26.08
CA VAL A 12 26.98 23.95 26.06
C VAL A 12 27.12 24.97 24.86
N THR A 13 26.21 25.96 24.71
CA THR A 13 26.25 27.18 23.82
C THR A 13 26.15 26.99 22.29
N ALA A 14 25.94 28.02 21.43
CA ALA A 14 24.88 29.06 21.38
C ALA A 14 24.75 29.90 20.04
N ALA A 15 23.69 29.64 19.24
CA ALA A 15 22.75 30.61 18.58
C ALA A 15 23.13 31.64 17.44
N THR A 16 22.11 31.97 16.58
CA THR A 16 21.80 33.28 15.91
C THR A 16 22.72 33.86 14.77
N ALA A 17 22.35 34.82 13.86
CA ALA A 17 21.09 35.48 13.40
C ALA A 17 21.24 36.35 12.09
N MET A 18 20.31 36.22 11.10
CA MET A 18 19.81 37.31 10.18
C MET A 18 20.80 37.92 9.11
N SER A 19 20.47 38.74 8.09
CA SER A 19 19.23 39.41 7.58
C SER A 19 19.34 39.96 6.12
N LEU A 20 18.21 40.12 5.40
CA LEU A 20 17.70 41.21 4.48
C LEU A 20 18.65 42.14 3.64
N ALA A 21 18.30 42.80 2.51
CA ALA A 21 17.18 42.76 1.52
C ALA A 21 17.38 43.78 0.32
N SER A 22 16.38 43.92 -0.58
CA SER A 22 15.92 45.13 -1.34
C SER A 22 16.07 45.28 -2.91
N ALA A 23 14.94 45.08 -3.62
CA ALA A 23 14.24 45.94 -4.62
C ALA A 23 14.84 46.45 -6.00
N SER A 24 14.15 46.05 -7.11
CA SER A 24 13.44 46.83 -8.22
C SER A 24 14.07 48.07 -8.93
N PRO A 25 13.62 48.54 -10.15
CA PRO A 25 12.26 48.43 -10.78
C PRO A 25 12.10 48.37 -12.36
N ALA A 26 10.83 48.31 -12.85
CA ALA A 26 10.26 48.80 -14.15
C ALA A 26 10.65 48.15 -15.53
N SER A 27 9.86 48.18 -16.64
CA SER A 27 8.40 48.42 -16.94
C SER A 27 8.01 48.13 -18.44
N ALA A 28 6.68 48.15 -18.77
CA ALA A 28 6.01 48.31 -20.10
C ALA A 28 5.44 47.08 -20.89
N ASP A 29 4.43 47.34 -21.76
CA ASP A 29 3.40 46.44 -22.41
C ASP A 29 2.93 47.10 -23.78
N PRO A 30 1.80 46.85 -24.53
CA PRO A 30 0.63 45.93 -24.43
C PRO A 30 -0.03 45.31 -25.73
N ALA A 31 -1.04 44.43 -25.54
CA ALA A 31 -2.25 44.11 -26.37
C ALA A 31 -2.14 43.47 -27.81
N GLY A 32 -3.14 42.74 -28.37
CA GLY A 32 -4.51 42.37 -27.91
C GLY A 32 -5.29 41.33 -28.81
N SER A 33 -6.53 40.97 -28.40
CA SER A 33 -7.43 39.82 -28.75
C SER A 33 -8.24 39.91 -30.10
N PRO A 34 -9.32 39.12 -30.49
CA PRO A 34 -10.22 38.15 -29.76
C PRO A 34 -10.77 36.86 -30.49
N SER A 35 -11.77 36.18 -29.87
CA SER A 35 -12.42 34.84 -30.07
C SER A 35 -13.73 34.81 -30.96
N PRO A 36 -14.73 33.83 -30.94
CA PRO A 36 -14.88 32.37 -30.60
C PRO A 36 -15.86 31.48 -31.50
N THR A 37 -16.29 30.27 -31.01
CA THR A 37 -17.58 29.47 -31.25
C THR A 37 -17.75 28.35 -32.36
N ALA A 38 -18.87 27.57 -32.33
CA ALA A 38 -19.12 26.22 -32.99
C ALA A 38 -20.49 26.10 -33.77
N VAL A 39 -21.17 24.97 -34.15
CA VAL A 39 -21.70 23.75 -33.42
C VAL A 39 -22.36 22.65 -34.37
N SER A 40 -22.17 21.32 -34.14
CA SER A 40 -22.98 20.12 -34.62
C SER A 40 -23.06 19.78 -36.16
N SER A 41 -23.69 18.71 -36.73
CA SER A 41 -24.60 17.59 -36.30
C SER A 41 -24.69 16.35 -37.28
N THR A 42 -25.21 15.20 -36.79
CA THR A 42 -25.98 14.07 -37.44
C THR A 42 -25.48 13.25 -38.68
N ALA A 43 -26.19 12.15 -39.05
CA ALA A 43 -25.72 11.01 -39.90
C ALA A 43 -26.82 10.20 -40.65
N ALA A 44 -26.44 9.33 -41.62
CA ALA A 44 -27.28 8.28 -42.27
C ALA A 44 -26.47 7.14 -42.98
N GLN A 45 -27.13 6.09 -43.49
CA GLN A 45 -26.60 4.78 -44.03
C GLN A 45 -27.36 4.40 -45.36
N PRO A 46 -27.45 3.16 -45.95
CA PRO A 46 -26.77 1.84 -45.80
C PRO A 46 -26.46 1.02 -47.13
N ARG A 47 -26.12 -0.29 -46.99
CA ARG A 47 -26.16 -1.45 -47.94
C ARG A 47 -24.95 -1.72 -48.87
N GLY A 48 -24.49 -2.97 -49.11
CA GLY A 48 -24.76 -4.26 -48.45
C GLY A 48 -24.31 -5.55 -49.21
N ASN A 49 -24.00 -6.64 -48.47
CA ASN A 49 -23.98 -8.08 -48.84
C ASN A 49 -22.92 -8.62 -49.87
N SER A 50 -22.46 -9.90 -49.83
CA SER A 50 -22.68 -11.05 -48.90
C SER A 50 -21.67 -12.22 -49.08
N ALA A 51 -21.71 -13.20 -48.16
CA ALA A 51 -21.21 -14.60 -48.19
C ALA A 51 -19.79 -14.92 -47.63
N GLU A 52 -19.54 -16.04 -46.93
CA GLU A 52 -20.40 -16.92 -46.10
C GLU A 52 -19.54 -17.85 -45.21
N ALA A 53 -19.76 -17.88 -43.88
CA ALA A 53 -19.29 -18.93 -42.95
C ALA A 53 -19.94 -18.75 -41.54
N SER A 54 -20.25 -19.85 -40.85
CA SER A 54 -21.10 -19.87 -39.63
C SER A 54 -20.30 -19.68 -38.30
N PRO A 55 -20.94 -19.60 -37.10
CA PRO A 55 -20.75 -18.43 -36.26
C PRO A 55 -19.73 -18.62 -35.11
N LYS A 56 -18.86 -17.63 -34.91
CA LYS A 56 -18.15 -17.42 -33.64
C LYS A 56 -18.79 -16.28 -32.86
N LEU A 57 -19.34 -16.61 -31.69
CA LEU A 57 -19.80 -15.62 -30.72
C LEU A 57 -18.62 -14.79 -30.19
N PRO A 58 -18.76 -13.46 -30.03
CA PRO A 58 -17.69 -12.61 -29.55
C PRO A 58 -17.59 -12.62 -28.02
N GLY A 59 -16.36 -12.61 -27.52
CA GLY A 59 -16.04 -12.24 -26.15
C GLY A 59 -14.61 -11.71 -26.05
N PRO A 60 -14.16 -11.25 -24.87
CA PRO A 60 -14.93 -11.00 -23.66
C PRO A 60 -15.05 -9.49 -23.34
N GLN A 61 -16.15 -9.06 -22.71
CA GLN A 61 -16.13 -7.76 -22.02
C GLN A 61 -15.13 -7.82 -20.84
N LYS A 62 -14.35 -6.75 -20.65
CA LYS A 62 -13.42 -6.67 -19.52
C LYS A 62 -14.18 -6.55 -18.21
N LYS A 63 -13.92 -7.51 -17.31
CA LYS A 63 -14.49 -7.68 -15.96
C LYS A 63 -14.90 -6.35 -15.30
N ARG A 64 -16.19 -6.22 -14.96
CA ARG A 64 -16.59 -5.43 -13.78
C ARG A 64 -15.86 -6.04 -12.57
N SER A 65 -15.18 -5.23 -11.76
CA SER A 65 -14.74 -5.66 -10.44
C SER A 65 -15.95 -5.71 -9.52
N THR A 66 -16.45 -6.91 -9.23
CA THR A 66 -17.39 -7.12 -8.12
C THR A 66 -16.71 -6.68 -6.83
N LYS A 67 -17.32 -5.72 -6.11
CA LYS A 67 -16.91 -5.40 -4.72
C LYS A 67 -17.04 -6.69 -3.89
N LYS A 68 -16.09 -6.96 -2.98
CA LYS A 68 -16.26 -8.03 -1.98
C LYS A 68 -17.44 -7.65 -1.07
N VAL A 69 -18.55 -8.34 -1.22
CA VAL A 69 -19.50 -8.52 -0.11
C VAL A 69 -18.86 -9.56 0.81
N VAL A 70 -18.35 -9.10 1.96
CA VAL A 70 -18.08 -9.97 3.11
C VAL A 70 -19.44 -10.17 3.78
N ARG A 71 -19.82 -11.39 4.14
CA ARG A 71 -21.16 -11.71 4.67
C ARG A 71 -21.08 -11.97 6.18
N GLU A 72 -22.07 -11.52 6.93
CA GLU A 72 -22.19 -11.76 8.39
C GLU A 72 -22.24 -13.26 8.70
N VAL A 73 -21.82 -13.62 9.91
CA VAL A 73 -21.98 -14.96 10.50
C VAL A 73 -22.90 -14.82 11.69
N ARG A 74 -23.89 -15.70 11.84
CA ARG A 74 -24.64 -15.90 13.08
C ARG A 74 -24.33 -17.30 13.61
N GLY A 75 -24.37 -17.49 14.91
CA GLY A 75 -23.94 -18.74 15.51
C GLY A 75 -24.27 -18.85 16.99
N ALA A 76 -24.82 -19.99 17.37
CA ALA A 76 -25.57 -20.18 18.59
C ALA A 76 -24.80 -19.72 19.84
N PRO A 77 -25.50 -19.12 20.83
CA PRO A 77 -24.89 -18.79 22.10
C PRO A 77 -24.39 -20.08 22.75
N VAL A 78 -23.26 -20.00 23.45
CA VAL A 78 -22.72 -21.14 24.19
C VAL A 78 -23.70 -21.60 25.26
N ASN A 79 -23.72 -22.89 25.57
CA ASN A 79 -24.51 -23.47 26.64
C ASN A 79 -24.15 -22.80 27.98
N SER A 80 -25.03 -21.89 28.43
CA SER A 80 -24.90 -21.12 29.66
C SER A 80 -25.48 -21.83 30.89
N THR A 81 -25.72 -23.15 30.81
CA THR A 81 -26.11 -23.96 31.96
C THR A 81 -24.96 -24.03 32.98
N PRO A 82 -25.17 -23.67 34.26
CA PRO A 82 -24.12 -23.78 35.28
C PRO A 82 -23.77 -25.24 35.58
N ARG A 83 -22.52 -25.65 35.32
CA ARG A 83 -22.03 -27.03 35.51
C ARG A 83 -21.08 -27.14 36.70
N ARG A 84 -21.21 -28.22 37.48
CA ARG A 84 -20.41 -28.48 38.69
C ARG A 84 -19.23 -29.40 38.36
N VAL A 85 -18.04 -28.84 38.29
CA VAL A 85 -16.85 -29.51 37.74
C VAL A 85 -15.87 -29.92 38.85
N THR A 86 -15.20 -31.06 38.65
CA THR A 86 -14.21 -31.59 39.59
C THR A 86 -12.79 -31.19 39.17
N GLN A 87 -12.06 -30.56 40.07
CA GLN A 87 -10.67 -30.14 39.85
C GLN A 87 -9.69 -31.32 40.06
N PRO A 88 -8.44 -31.24 39.56
CA PRO A 88 -7.46 -32.33 39.67
C PRO A 88 -7.03 -32.75 41.09
N ASP A 89 -7.49 -32.09 42.15
CA ASP A 89 -7.31 -32.49 43.55
C ASP A 89 -8.60 -33.05 44.21
N GLY A 90 -9.67 -33.26 43.44
CA GLY A 90 -10.97 -33.71 43.93
C GLY A 90 -11.86 -32.62 44.55
N SER A 91 -11.40 -31.36 44.63
CA SER A 91 -12.28 -30.24 44.99
C SER A 91 -13.22 -29.89 43.84
N THR A 92 -14.38 -29.32 44.14
CA THR A 92 -15.42 -29.02 43.13
C THR A 92 -15.73 -27.53 43.07
N VAL A 93 -15.93 -26.99 41.87
CA VAL A 93 -16.38 -25.61 41.63
C VAL A 93 -17.54 -25.62 40.63
N THR A 94 -18.49 -24.69 40.77
CA THR A 94 -19.53 -24.48 39.76
C THR A 94 -19.10 -23.37 38.81
N ILE A 95 -19.07 -23.69 37.52
CA ILE A 95 -18.69 -22.77 36.44
C ILE A 95 -19.81 -22.62 35.43
N THR A 96 -19.81 -21.52 34.68
CA THR A 96 -20.71 -21.30 33.54
C THR A 96 -19.91 -20.74 32.37
N THR A 97 -20.07 -21.31 31.19
CA THR A 97 -19.51 -20.71 29.96
C THR A 97 -20.46 -19.61 29.48
N ARG A 98 -19.91 -18.53 28.91
CA ARG A 98 -20.64 -17.38 28.36
C ARG A 98 -20.02 -17.01 27.01
N GLY A 99 -20.80 -16.46 26.09
CA GLY A 99 -20.33 -16.02 24.78
C GLY A 99 -20.90 -16.76 23.57
N ASP A 100 -20.47 -16.32 22.39
CA ASP A 100 -20.82 -16.82 21.06
C ASP A 100 -19.56 -17.41 20.38
N ASN A 101 -19.65 -17.75 19.09
CA ASN A 101 -18.51 -18.18 18.27
C ASN A 101 -17.39 -17.11 18.14
N LEU A 102 -17.71 -15.82 18.38
CA LEU A 102 -16.76 -14.71 18.26
C LEU A 102 -16.02 -14.41 19.58
N ARG A 103 -16.58 -14.81 20.74
CA ARG A 103 -16.07 -14.43 22.07
C ARG A 103 -16.57 -15.35 23.20
N THR A 104 -15.91 -16.47 23.46
CA THR A 104 -16.21 -17.31 24.65
C THR A 104 -15.35 -16.98 25.88
N TRP A 105 -15.92 -17.08 27.09
CA TRP A 105 -15.17 -17.18 28.35
C TRP A 105 -15.95 -18.00 29.38
N THR A 106 -15.35 -18.25 30.55
CA THR A 106 -15.97 -19.00 31.65
C THR A 106 -15.98 -18.16 32.92
N THR A 107 -17.07 -18.21 33.68
CA THR A 107 -17.23 -17.58 34.99
C THR A 107 -17.51 -18.60 36.09
N GLU A 108 -17.14 -18.27 37.32
CA GLU A 108 -17.66 -18.91 38.54
C GLU A 108 -19.05 -18.36 38.88
N SER A 109 -19.86 -19.08 39.67
CA SER A 109 -21.15 -18.62 40.21
C SER A 109 -21.15 -17.23 40.86
N GLY A 110 -19.99 -16.72 41.31
CA GLY A 110 -19.84 -15.35 41.80
C GLY A 110 -19.74 -14.26 40.72
N GLY A 111 -19.80 -14.60 39.43
CA GLY A 111 -19.61 -13.69 38.29
C GLY A 111 -18.16 -13.27 38.04
N ALA A 112 -17.19 -13.99 38.62
CA ALA A 112 -15.76 -13.78 38.37
C ALA A 112 -15.27 -14.68 37.23
N THR A 113 -14.51 -14.13 36.29
CA THR A 113 -13.92 -14.89 35.18
C THR A 113 -12.89 -15.87 35.71
N VAL A 114 -12.91 -17.08 35.16
CA VAL A 114 -11.97 -18.16 35.45
C VAL A 114 -11.33 -18.70 34.16
N ALA A 115 -10.09 -19.16 34.29
CA ALA A 115 -9.34 -19.81 33.22
C ALA A 115 -8.66 -21.08 33.76
N LYS A 116 -8.45 -22.07 32.88
CA LYS A 116 -7.88 -23.37 33.22
C LYS A 116 -6.35 -23.30 33.13
N ASP A 117 -5.63 -23.69 34.19
CA ASP A 117 -4.17 -23.68 34.19
C ASP A 117 -3.58 -24.90 33.44
N ALA A 118 -2.26 -24.88 33.18
CA ALA A 118 -1.55 -25.97 32.51
C ALA A 118 -1.49 -27.30 33.29
N LYS A 119 -2.18 -27.41 34.43
CA LYS A 119 -2.38 -28.63 35.23
C LYS A 119 -3.86 -29.03 35.34
N GLY A 120 -4.77 -28.29 34.68
CA GLY A 120 -6.21 -28.56 34.66
C GLY A 120 -7.02 -27.88 35.76
N TYR A 121 -6.44 -27.03 36.62
CA TYR A 121 -7.18 -26.31 37.66
C TYR A 121 -7.88 -25.08 37.11
N TRP A 122 -9.14 -24.88 37.50
CA TRP A 122 -9.84 -23.62 37.25
C TRP A 122 -9.38 -22.56 38.25
N ARG A 123 -8.91 -21.41 37.76
CA ARG A 123 -8.36 -20.31 38.57
C ARG A 123 -8.98 -18.99 38.16
N TYR A 124 -9.14 -18.08 39.12
CA TYR A 124 -9.61 -16.73 38.83
C TYR A 124 -8.65 -16.02 37.87
N ALA A 125 -9.20 -15.36 36.86
CA ALA A 125 -8.42 -14.59 35.90
C ALA A 125 -7.85 -13.32 36.56
N THR A 126 -6.60 -12.98 36.24
CA THR A 126 -5.91 -11.78 36.76
C THR A 126 -5.66 -10.70 35.70
N GLY A 127 -6.14 -10.92 34.48
CA GLY A 127 -6.01 -10.03 33.34
C GLY A 127 -6.32 -10.77 32.04
N LEU A 128 -6.19 -10.07 30.91
CA LEU A 128 -6.22 -10.66 29.56
C LEU A 128 -4.80 -10.68 28.98
N ASP A 129 -4.53 -11.60 28.06
CA ASP A 129 -3.28 -11.65 27.31
C ASP A 129 -3.31 -10.79 26.02
N LYS A 130 -2.27 -10.89 25.20
CA LYS A 130 -2.15 -10.12 23.95
C LYS A 130 -3.12 -10.54 22.83
N ALA A 131 -3.79 -11.68 22.97
CA ALA A 131 -4.89 -12.12 22.11
C ALA A 131 -6.25 -11.95 22.83
N GLY A 132 -6.28 -11.13 23.89
CA GLY A 132 -7.46 -10.88 24.71
C GLY A 132 -7.86 -12.03 25.63
N GLN A 133 -7.12 -13.14 25.70
CA GLN A 133 -7.60 -14.33 26.39
C GLN A 133 -7.38 -14.27 27.92
N PRO A 134 -8.34 -14.73 28.76
CA PRO A 134 -8.21 -14.65 30.22
C PRO A 134 -7.00 -15.44 30.78
N ILE A 135 -6.11 -14.75 31.49
CA ILE A 135 -4.91 -15.33 32.09
C ILE A 135 -5.25 -15.96 33.45
N ALA A 136 -5.06 -17.28 33.58
CA ALA A 136 -5.22 -18.01 34.83
C ALA A 136 -4.28 -17.48 35.93
N GLY A 137 -4.85 -16.91 37.00
CA GLY A 137 -4.11 -16.32 38.11
C GLY A 137 -3.57 -17.35 39.12
N ALA A 138 -3.13 -16.88 40.29
CA ALA A 138 -2.57 -17.76 41.32
C ALA A 138 -3.64 -18.54 42.12
N GLN A 139 -4.84 -17.98 42.31
CA GLN A 139 -5.88 -18.49 43.22
C GLN A 139 -6.84 -19.44 42.50
N LYS A 140 -7.10 -20.62 43.08
CA LYS A 140 -8.08 -21.59 42.55
C LYS A 140 -9.51 -21.07 42.73
N ALA A 141 -10.34 -21.28 41.71
CA ALA A 141 -11.77 -21.06 41.80
C ALA A 141 -12.39 -21.98 42.89
N GLY A 142 -13.45 -21.51 43.54
CA GLY A 142 -14.14 -22.19 44.64
C GLY A 142 -13.37 -22.30 45.96
N SER A 143 -12.18 -21.70 46.09
CA SER A 143 -11.32 -21.88 47.28
C SER A 143 -11.28 -20.71 48.28
N ALA A 144 -11.58 -19.50 47.83
CA ALA A 144 -11.71 -18.27 48.63
C ALA A 144 -12.35 -17.18 47.75
N ALA A 145 -12.81 -16.07 48.35
CA ALA A 145 -13.46 -14.98 47.61
C ALA A 145 -12.62 -14.46 46.41
N PRO A 146 -13.23 -14.13 45.26
CA PRO A 146 -12.48 -13.76 44.05
C PRO A 146 -11.57 -12.53 44.22
N PRO A 147 -10.38 -12.51 43.61
CA PRO A 147 -9.48 -11.35 43.66
C PRO A 147 -10.07 -10.15 42.91
N ARG A 148 -9.82 -8.94 43.42
CA ARG A 148 -10.30 -7.68 42.82
C ARG A 148 -9.76 -7.55 41.39
N GLY A 149 -10.67 -7.29 40.44
CA GLY A 149 -10.35 -7.22 39.00
C GLY A 149 -10.59 -8.52 38.22
N SER A 150 -11.04 -9.61 38.85
CA SER A 150 -11.42 -10.85 38.14
C SER A 150 -12.82 -10.83 37.50
N LYS A 151 -13.70 -9.89 37.89
CA LYS A 151 -14.99 -9.65 37.22
C LYS A 151 -14.79 -8.75 35.99
N GLY A 152 -15.61 -8.96 34.96
CA GLY A 152 -15.60 -8.13 33.73
C GLY A 152 -14.47 -8.45 32.74
N LEU A 153 -13.51 -9.31 33.09
CA LEU A 153 -12.52 -9.83 32.16
C LEU A 153 -13.19 -10.79 31.16
N LYS A 154 -13.48 -10.32 29.95
CA LYS A 154 -14.02 -11.13 28.85
C LYS A 154 -13.30 -10.76 27.54
N PRO A 155 -12.94 -11.72 26.67
CA PRO A 155 -11.95 -11.52 25.60
C PRO A 155 -12.33 -10.43 24.59
N SER A 156 -11.38 -9.98 23.77
CA SER A 156 -11.67 -9.12 22.62
C SER A 156 -12.56 -9.86 21.61
N LYS A 157 -13.61 -9.21 21.11
CA LYS A 157 -14.48 -9.75 20.05
C LYS A 157 -13.82 -9.45 18.70
N ASP A 158 -13.51 -10.47 17.91
CA ASP A 158 -12.77 -10.31 16.64
C ASP A 158 -13.76 -10.02 15.48
N ILE A 159 -14.31 -8.79 15.47
CA ILE A 159 -15.40 -8.38 14.58
C ILE A 159 -14.88 -8.06 13.17
N SER A 160 -14.50 -9.09 12.40
CA SER A 160 -14.15 -8.95 10.98
C SER A 160 -15.38 -9.07 10.06
N THR A 161 -16.42 -8.27 10.30
CA THR A 161 -17.73 -8.37 9.62
C THR A 161 -18.31 -7.01 9.19
N ALA A 162 -19.29 -6.92 8.29
CA ALA A 162 -19.58 -7.63 7.03
C ALA A 162 -20.94 -7.11 6.50
N PRO A 163 -21.05 -6.54 5.29
CA PRO A 163 -22.37 -6.19 4.73
C PRO A 163 -23.25 -7.43 4.50
N THR A 164 -24.41 -7.46 5.15
CA THR A 164 -25.44 -8.50 5.07
C THR A 164 -26.16 -8.55 3.72
N LEU A 165 -26.93 -9.62 3.50
CA LEU A 165 -28.03 -9.62 2.53
C LEU A 165 -29.26 -8.95 3.17
N GLU A 166 -29.96 -8.12 2.41
CA GLU A 166 -31.33 -7.73 2.72
C GLU A 166 -32.28 -8.78 2.13
N ARG A 167 -33.13 -9.42 2.95
CA ARG A 167 -34.27 -10.25 2.53
C ARG A 167 -35.57 -9.59 3.01
N ALA A 168 -36.68 -9.84 2.30
CA ALA A 168 -37.96 -9.22 2.63
C ALA A 168 -38.69 -10.00 3.76
N PRO A 169 -39.26 -9.32 4.77
CA PRO A 169 -40.06 -9.97 5.83
C PRO A 169 -41.21 -10.85 5.30
N GLY A 170 -41.61 -11.85 6.08
CA GLY A 170 -42.74 -12.74 5.76
C GLY A 170 -42.55 -13.73 4.61
N SER A 171 -41.34 -13.89 4.07
CA SER A 171 -41.08 -14.69 2.85
C SER A 171 -41.20 -16.23 3.01
N PHE A 172 -41.17 -16.77 4.24
CA PHE A 172 -41.04 -18.21 4.49
C PHE A 172 -42.33 -18.86 5.00
N THR A 173 -43.09 -19.49 4.11
CA THR A 173 -44.30 -20.28 4.43
C THR A 173 -44.39 -21.54 3.56
N GLY A 174 -45.29 -22.47 3.91
CA GLY A 174 -45.50 -23.72 3.19
C GLY A 174 -44.40 -24.75 3.42
N ALA A 175 -44.23 -25.67 2.45
CA ALA A 175 -43.24 -26.74 2.52
C ALA A 175 -41.85 -26.23 2.09
N GLN A 176 -41.05 -25.81 3.08
CA GLN A 176 -39.67 -25.37 2.86
C GLN A 176 -38.77 -26.60 2.75
N ARG A 177 -37.98 -26.69 1.67
CA ARG A 177 -37.16 -27.89 1.40
C ARG A 177 -35.83 -27.80 2.12
N THR A 178 -35.43 -28.88 2.76
CA THR A 178 -34.15 -28.95 3.48
C THR A 178 -33.40 -30.22 3.12
N ILE A 179 -32.10 -30.07 2.85
CA ILE A 179 -31.16 -31.18 2.68
C ILE A 179 -30.16 -31.19 3.84
N VAL A 180 -29.99 -32.34 4.48
CA VAL A 180 -29.00 -32.56 5.54
C VAL A 180 -27.87 -33.41 4.96
N ILE A 181 -26.64 -32.89 4.96
CA ILE A 181 -25.47 -33.58 4.40
C ILE A 181 -24.55 -34.00 5.54
N LEU A 182 -24.38 -35.30 5.74
CA LEU A 182 -23.51 -35.85 6.78
C LEU A 182 -22.08 -35.97 6.23
N ALA A 183 -21.15 -35.17 6.75
CA ALA A 183 -19.79 -35.04 6.24
C ALA A 183 -18.75 -35.61 7.22
N GLN A 184 -18.09 -36.70 6.81
CA GLN A 184 -16.95 -37.27 7.52
C GLN A 184 -15.64 -37.03 6.76
N PHE A 185 -14.49 -37.24 7.41
CA PHE A 185 -13.19 -36.80 6.95
C PHE A 185 -12.19 -37.94 6.83
N SER A 186 -11.11 -37.72 6.07
CA SER A 186 -10.02 -38.68 5.89
C SER A 186 -9.33 -39.10 7.21
N ASP A 187 -9.50 -38.32 8.28
CA ASP A 187 -8.90 -38.54 9.60
C ASP A 187 -9.93 -38.41 10.75
N GLN A 188 -11.23 -38.38 10.46
CA GLN A 188 -12.32 -38.32 11.43
C GLN A 188 -13.59 -38.94 10.83
N ALA A 189 -13.89 -40.18 11.20
CA ALA A 189 -15.17 -40.83 10.89
C ALA A 189 -16.29 -40.34 11.83
N ALA A 190 -17.53 -40.68 11.49
CA ALA A 190 -18.69 -40.51 12.37
C ALA A 190 -18.43 -41.12 13.77
N VAL A 191 -18.83 -40.41 14.82
CA VAL A 191 -18.57 -40.77 16.22
C VAL A 191 -19.61 -41.77 16.75
N GLY A 192 -20.83 -41.78 16.20
CA GLY A 192 -21.79 -42.85 16.50
C GLY A 192 -23.18 -42.75 15.88
N SER A 193 -23.52 -41.66 15.17
CA SER A 193 -24.87 -41.44 14.64
C SER A 193 -25.07 -41.94 13.19
N THR A 194 -26.30 -42.28 12.85
CA THR A 194 -26.71 -42.79 11.52
C THR A 194 -27.59 -41.80 10.77
N ALA A 195 -27.71 -41.96 9.45
CA ALA A 195 -28.61 -41.14 8.62
C ALA A 195 -30.07 -41.17 9.12
N ALA A 196 -30.54 -42.31 9.65
CA ALA A 196 -31.88 -42.43 10.22
C ALA A 196 -32.05 -41.59 11.50
N ASP A 197 -31.02 -41.48 12.35
CA ASP A 197 -31.05 -40.60 13.53
C ASP A 197 -31.18 -39.14 13.12
N TRP A 198 -30.46 -38.72 12.09
CA TRP A 198 -30.53 -37.36 11.55
C TRP A 198 -31.85 -37.07 10.84
N SER A 199 -32.39 -38.02 10.07
CA SER A 199 -33.72 -37.88 9.45
C SER A 199 -34.81 -37.78 10.51
N SER A 200 -34.75 -38.58 11.58
CA SER A 200 -35.66 -38.44 12.73
C SER A 200 -35.52 -37.08 13.43
N LYS A 201 -34.28 -36.59 13.60
CA LYS A 201 -33.97 -35.33 14.30
C LYS A 201 -34.39 -34.07 13.52
N PHE A 202 -34.33 -34.10 12.19
CA PHE A 202 -34.81 -32.99 11.36
C PHE A 202 -36.29 -33.13 10.98
N PHE A 203 -36.72 -34.30 10.47
CA PHE A 203 -38.01 -34.46 9.76
C PHE A 203 -39.06 -35.29 10.50
N GLY A 204 -38.72 -35.87 11.66
CA GLY A 204 -39.61 -36.70 12.48
C GLY A 204 -40.87 -35.99 12.97
N ALA A 205 -41.88 -36.75 13.41
CA ALA A 205 -43.18 -36.21 13.79
C ALA A 205 -43.23 -35.50 15.16
N SER A 206 -42.22 -35.70 16.00
CA SER A 206 -42.07 -35.12 17.34
C SER A 206 -40.60 -35.04 17.72
N GLY A 207 -40.21 -34.10 18.59
CA GLY A 207 -38.82 -33.96 19.05
C GLY A 207 -37.82 -33.65 17.92
N SER A 208 -38.27 -32.94 16.87
CA SER A 208 -37.51 -32.66 15.65
C SER A 208 -37.60 -31.18 15.28
N VAL A 209 -36.67 -30.71 14.44
CA VAL A 209 -36.68 -29.33 13.88
C VAL A 209 -38.01 -29.05 13.16
N ARG A 210 -38.49 -29.99 12.34
CA ARG A 210 -39.80 -29.89 11.67
C ARG A 210 -40.97 -29.80 12.64
N ALA A 211 -41.01 -30.65 13.66
CA ALA A 211 -42.11 -30.67 14.62
C ALA A 211 -42.16 -29.38 15.44
N PHE A 212 -41.00 -28.86 15.85
CA PHE A 212 -40.86 -27.56 16.50
C PHE A 212 -41.41 -26.44 15.62
N TYR A 213 -40.91 -26.29 14.40
CA TYR A 213 -41.30 -25.20 13.51
C TYR A 213 -42.75 -25.27 13.04
N LYS A 214 -43.28 -26.48 12.83
CA LYS A 214 -44.69 -26.69 12.50
C LYS A 214 -45.62 -26.31 13.65
N GLY A 215 -45.20 -26.55 14.90
CA GLY A 215 -45.91 -26.10 16.09
C GLY A 215 -45.87 -24.58 16.25
N ALA A 216 -44.65 -23.99 16.30
CA ALA A 216 -44.43 -22.56 16.55
C ALA A 216 -45.03 -21.63 15.48
N SER A 217 -45.24 -22.14 14.26
CA SER A 217 -45.87 -21.43 13.14
C SER A 217 -47.38 -21.69 12.99
N PHE A 218 -47.97 -22.52 13.84
CA PHE A 218 -49.37 -22.97 13.73
C PHE A 218 -49.68 -23.67 12.38
N ASN A 219 -48.72 -24.47 11.89
CA ASN A 219 -48.69 -25.12 10.57
C ASN A 219 -48.47 -24.18 9.36
N LYS A 220 -48.03 -22.94 9.54
CA LYS A 220 -47.67 -22.06 8.41
C LYS A 220 -46.37 -22.44 7.70
N ILE A 221 -45.45 -23.14 8.37
CA ILE A 221 -44.24 -23.73 7.76
C ILE A 221 -44.20 -25.24 8.02
N ASP A 222 -43.68 -26.00 7.06
CA ASP A 222 -43.35 -27.43 7.20
C ASP A 222 -41.93 -27.64 6.67
N VAL A 223 -40.96 -27.87 7.57
CA VAL A 223 -39.57 -28.18 7.21
C VAL A 223 -39.55 -29.58 6.59
N ALA A 224 -39.54 -29.64 5.27
CA ALA A 224 -39.82 -30.84 4.49
C ALA A 224 -38.52 -31.41 3.89
N PRO A 225 -38.35 -32.74 3.87
CA PRO A 225 -37.18 -33.36 3.25
C PRO A 225 -37.08 -32.98 1.77
N ALA A 226 -35.87 -32.68 1.33
CA ALA A 226 -35.52 -32.53 -0.08
C ALA A 226 -35.55 -33.88 -0.81
N ALA A 227 -35.77 -33.84 -2.12
CA ALA A 227 -35.66 -35.02 -2.98
C ALA A 227 -34.18 -35.39 -3.19
N GLU A 228 -33.83 -36.64 -2.89
CA GLU A 228 -32.46 -37.15 -2.94
C GLU A 228 -32.45 -38.69 -3.16
N SER A 229 -31.28 -39.33 -3.17
CA SER A 229 -31.13 -40.75 -3.54
C SER A 229 -30.06 -41.54 -2.77
N SER A 230 -29.50 -40.99 -1.70
CA SER A 230 -28.52 -41.64 -0.82
C SER A 230 -29.24 -42.49 0.23
N GLY A 231 -29.09 -43.82 0.14
CA GLY A 231 -29.64 -44.74 1.15
C GLY A 231 -31.17 -44.81 1.14
N ALA A 232 -31.84 -44.01 1.97
CA ALA A 232 -33.29 -44.01 2.15
C ALA A 232 -33.96 -42.91 1.30
N ALA A 233 -33.86 -43.07 -0.03
CA ALA A 233 -34.20 -42.06 -1.03
C ALA A 233 -35.41 -41.14 -0.69
N ASN A 234 -35.14 -39.83 -0.62
CA ASN A 234 -36.06 -38.74 -0.28
C ASN A 234 -36.44 -38.62 1.21
N ASP A 235 -35.64 -39.17 2.12
CA ASP A 235 -35.74 -38.88 3.57
C ASP A 235 -35.10 -37.54 3.97
N GLY A 236 -34.46 -36.85 3.02
CA GLY A 236 -33.81 -35.55 3.18
C GLY A 236 -32.38 -35.60 3.69
N VAL A 237 -31.75 -36.78 3.81
CA VAL A 237 -30.43 -36.97 4.41
C VAL A 237 -29.44 -37.65 3.46
N VAL A 238 -28.46 -36.89 2.98
CA VAL A 238 -27.27 -37.47 2.36
C VAL A 238 -26.40 -38.07 3.46
N GLY A 239 -26.27 -39.40 3.48
CA GLY A 239 -25.49 -40.15 4.46
C GLY A 239 -23.99 -39.85 4.40
N TRP A 240 -23.24 -40.40 5.37
CA TRP A 240 -21.83 -40.05 5.65
C TRP A 240 -20.88 -40.08 4.43
N VAL A 241 -20.78 -38.95 3.73
CA VAL A 241 -19.87 -38.74 2.61
C VAL A 241 -18.48 -38.42 3.14
N THR A 242 -17.46 -39.08 2.57
CA THR A 242 -16.07 -38.91 3.01
C THR A 242 -15.39 -37.81 2.20
N LEU A 243 -15.14 -36.68 2.84
CA LEU A 243 -14.48 -35.54 2.24
C LEU A 243 -12.97 -35.80 2.03
N PRO A 244 -12.38 -35.36 0.90
CA PRO A 244 -10.96 -35.54 0.59
C PRO A 244 -10.07 -34.51 1.33
N MET A 245 -10.32 -34.32 2.62
CA MET A 245 -9.62 -33.40 3.51
C MET A 245 -9.54 -33.97 4.93
N ALA A 246 -8.66 -33.42 5.76
CA ALA A 246 -8.69 -33.62 7.20
C ALA A 246 -9.81 -32.77 7.83
N HIS A 247 -10.32 -33.20 8.99
CA HIS A 247 -11.27 -32.40 9.76
C HIS A 247 -10.60 -31.09 10.22
N PRO A 248 -11.15 -29.90 9.89
CA PRO A 248 -10.44 -28.63 10.07
C PRO A 248 -10.21 -28.26 11.54
N ASN A 249 -11.08 -28.72 12.45
CA ASN A 249 -10.97 -28.55 13.91
C ASN A 249 -10.85 -27.08 14.31
N THR A 250 -11.86 -26.30 13.95
CA THR A 250 -11.86 -24.84 14.08
C THR A 250 -12.31 -24.39 15.48
N ALA A 251 -12.95 -25.28 16.25
CA ALA A 251 -13.61 -24.95 17.50
C ALA A 251 -14.60 -23.79 17.32
N GLY A 252 -14.33 -22.61 17.90
CA GLY A 252 -15.14 -21.40 17.73
C GLY A 252 -14.94 -20.65 16.41
N ASP A 253 -13.82 -20.86 15.69
CA ASP A 253 -13.61 -20.21 14.40
C ASP A 253 -14.64 -20.76 13.39
N THR A 254 -15.56 -19.90 12.93
CA THR A 254 -16.54 -20.21 11.90
C THR A 254 -16.00 -19.94 10.48
N GLY A 255 -14.78 -19.43 10.36
CA GLY A 255 -14.11 -18.87 9.18
C GLY A 255 -13.95 -19.73 7.92
N ALA A 256 -12.97 -19.35 7.10
CA ALA A 256 -12.78 -19.88 5.75
C ALA A 256 -12.60 -21.42 5.67
N ALA A 257 -12.22 -22.08 6.77
CA ALA A 257 -12.11 -23.53 6.86
C ALA A 257 -13.50 -24.22 6.85
N ASN A 258 -14.51 -23.68 7.54
CA ASN A 258 -15.87 -24.23 7.57
C ASN A 258 -16.59 -23.98 6.25
N GLN A 259 -16.34 -22.84 5.60
CA GLN A 259 -16.82 -22.61 4.25
C GLN A 259 -16.21 -23.59 3.23
N GLN A 260 -14.95 -24.01 3.41
CA GLN A 260 -14.33 -25.07 2.61
C GLN A 260 -14.93 -26.45 2.90
N LEU A 261 -15.24 -26.74 4.17
CA LEU A 261 -15.97 -27.95 4.61
C LEU A 261 -17.36 -28.02 3.93
N THR A 262 -18.21 -27.00 4.07
CA THR A 262 -19.53 -26.94 3.41
C THR A 262 -19.40 -27.06 1.89
N ALA A 263 -18.45 -26.33 1.27
CA ALA A 263 -18.22 -26.43 -0.16
C ALA A 263 -17.81 -27.83 -0.62
N ALA A 264 -17.07 -28.59 0.21
CA ALA A 264 -16.71 -29.98 -0.06
C ALA A 264 -17.89 -30.93 0.17
N ALA A 265 -18.70 -30.72 1.20
CA ALA A 265 -19.91 -31.51 1.51
C ALA A 265 -20.92 -31.44 0.36
N ILE A 266 -21.23 -30.23 -0.13
CA ILE A 266 -22.10 -30.03 -1.31
C ILE A 266 -21.57 -30.78 -2.54
N ARG A 267 -20.27 -30.70 -2.85
CA ARG A 267 -19.67 -31.43 -3.98
C ARG A 267 -19.65 -32.95 -3.81
N ALA A 268 -19.73 -33.45 -2.59
CA ALA A 268 -19.85 -34.88 -2.30
C ALA A 268 -21.32 -35.37 -2.30
N ALA A 269 -22.28 -34.44 -2.16
CA ALA A 269 -23.72 -34.68 -2.23
C ALA A 269 -24.31 -34.56 -3.67
N ASP A 270 -23.65 -33.82 -4.57
CA ASP A 270 -23.99 -33.67 -6.00
C ASP A 270 -24.36 -35.00 -6.73
N PRO A 271 -23.72 -36.16 -6.47
CA PRO A 271 -24.15 -37.44 -7.06
C PRO A 271 -25.51 -37.98 -6.59
N TYR A 272 -26.07 -37.44 -5.50
CA TYR A 272 -27.30 -37.92 -4.85
C TYR A 272 -28.46 -36.90 -4.89
N VAL A 273 -28.15 -35.61 -5.04
CA VAL A 273 -29.08 -34.48 -4.94
C VAL A 273 -29.04 -33.68 -6.24
N ASN A 274 -30.16 -33.65 -6.97
CA ASN A 274 -30.30 -32.80 -8.16
C ASN A 274 -30.57 -31.35 -7.74
N TYR A 275 -29.53 -30.57 -7.48
CA TYR A 275 -29.62 -29.17 -7.10
C TYR A 275 -30.33 -28.32 -8.17
N ALA A 276 -30.18 -28.65 -9.45
CA ALA A 276 -30.85 -27.94 -10.53
C ALA A 276 -32.38 -28.08 -10.53
N SER A 277 -32.94 -29.04 -9.79
CA SER A 277 -34.39 -29.19 -9.61
C SER A 277 -35.00 -28.21 -8.59
N PHE A 278 -34.17 -27.51 -7.79
CA PHE A 278 -34.62 -26.56 -6.76
C PHE A 278 -34.55 -25.09 -7.20
N ASP A 279 -33.72 -24.72 -8.18
CA ASP A 279 -33.68 -23.36 -8.76
C ASP A 279 -34.98 -23.08 -9.54
N SER A 280 -36.00 -22.69 -8.79
CA SER A 280 -37.39 -22.49 -9.20
C SER A 280 -37.60 -21.13 -9.87
N ASN A 281 -36.81 -20.13 -9.46
CA ASN A 281 -36.83 -18.79 -10.02
C ASN A 281 -35.94 -18.66 -11.28
N GLY A 282 -35.00 -19.58 -11.48
CA GLY A 282 -34.17 -19.68 -12.68
C GLY A 282 -32.93 -18.77 -12.68
N ASN A 283 -32.54 -18.16 -11.57
CA ASN A 283 -31.39 -17.24 -11.52
C ASN A 283 -30.02 -17.94 -11.56
N GLY A 284 -29.97 -19.26 -11.40
CA GLY A 284 -28.74 -20.06 -11.42
C GLY A 284 -28.04 -20.20 -10.07
N THR A 285 -28.64 -19.70 -8.98
CA THR A 285 -28.13 -19.77 -7.61
C THR A 285 -29.21 -20.30 -6.68
N ILE A 286 -28.87 -21.30 -5.86
CA ILE A 286 -29.78 -21.87 -4.87
C ILE A 286 -29.86 -20.94 -3.65
N GLU A 287 -31.08 -20.61 -3.24
CA GLU A 287 -31.38 -19.78 -2.07
C GLU A 287 -32.17 -20.55 -1.00
N PRO A 288 -32.14 -20.15 0.29
CA PRO A 288 -32.86 -20.83 1.36
C PRO A 288 -34.36 -21.04 1.11
N ALA A 289 -35.02 -20.05 0.49
CA ALA A 289 -36.44 -20.12 0.09
C ALA A 289 -36.75 -21.16 -1.00
N GLU A 290 -35.73 -21.84 -1.54
CA GLU A 290 -35.81 -22.91 -2.53
C GLU A 290 -35.27 -24.23 -1.98
N LEU A 291 -34.12 -24.17 -1.31
CA LEU A 291 -33.50 -25.29 -0.61
C LEU A 291 -32.59 -24.77 0.52
N HIS A 292 -33.00 -25.00 1.76
CA HIS A 292 -32.16 -24.90 2.95
C HIS A 292 -31.09 -25.99 2.94
N ILE A 293 -29.84 -25.64 3.27
CA ILE A 293 -28.68 -26.54 3.23
C ILE A 293 -28.10 -26.66 4.63
N THR A 294 -28.13 -27.87 5.19
CA THR A 294 -27.50 -28.21 6.47
C THR A 294 -26.33 -29.16 6.27
N VAL A 295 -25.22 -28.93 6.96
CA VAL A 295 -24.06 -29.85 7.00
C VAL A 295 -23.75 -30.28 8.42
N ILE A 296 -23.69 -31.59 8.66
CA ILE A 296 -23.25 -32.17 9.93
C ILE A 296 -21.80 -32.62 9.80
N ALA A 297 -20.90 -32.06 10.61
CA ALA A 297 -19.50 -32.47 10.65
C ALA A 297 -19.30 -33.61 11.66
N ALA A 298 -18.75 -34.74 11.20
CA ALA A 298 -18.37 -35.87 12.06
C ALA A 298 -17.35 -35.42 13.12
N GLY A 299 -17.70 -35.51 14.40
CA GLY A 299 -16.92 -34.92 15.49
C GLY A 299 -17.81 -34.33 16.58
N TYR A 300 -17.38 -33.21 17.16
CA TYR A 300 -18.05 -32.58 18.31
C TYR A 300 -18.54 -31.16 18.01
N GLU A 301 -19.53 -30.72 18.78
CA GLU A 301 -20.09 -29.38 18.77
C GLU A 301 -19.49 -28.54 19.91
N THR A 302 -18.90 -27.39 19.58
CA THR A 302 -18.16 -26.57 20.54
C THR A 302 -19.10 -25.73 21.42
N SER A 303 -20.25 -25.30 20.89
CA SER A 303 -21.21 -24.48 21.64
C SER A 303 -21.78 -25.18 22.89
N TYR A 304 -21.80 -26.52 22.94
CA TYR A 304 -22.33 -27.25 24.09
C TYR A 304 -21.46 -27.19 25.36
N GLY A 305 -20.13 -27.03 25.21
CA GLY A 305 -19.18 -27.12 26.33
C GLY A 305 -18.14 -26.01 26.39
N GLY A 306 -17.96 -25.22 25.32
CA GLY A 306 -16.94 -24.17 25.19
C GLY A 306 -15.50 -24.67 25.00
N SER A 307 -15.21 -25.93 25.32
CA SER A 307 -13.93 -26.58 25.05
C SER A 307 -14.18 -28.04 24.64
N PRO A 308 -13.78 -28.46 23.42
CA PRO A 308 -14.24 -29.71 22.82
C PRO A 308 -13.47 -30.94 23.33
N CYS A 309 -14.13 -32.10 23.31
CA CYS A 309 -13.56 -33.39 23.74
C CYS A 309 -12.75 -34.11 22.64
N GLY A 310 -12.73 -33.54 21.43
CA GLY A 310 -12.08 -34.08 20.24
C GLY A 310 -12.08 -33.00 19.15
N LYS A 311 -12.16 -33.41 17.88
CA LYS A 311 -12.22 -32.45 16.78
C LYS A 311 -13.61 -31.82 16.69
N SER A 312 -13.70 -30.50 16.51
CA SER A 312 -14.99 -29.80 16.55
C SER A 312 -15.13 -28.62 15.58
N VAL A 313 -16.39 -28.22 15.40
CA VAL A 313 -16.86 -26.97 14.79
C VAL A 313 -17.78 -26.24 15.78
N TRP A 314 -18.32 -25.08 15.42
CA TRP A 314 -19.37 -24.37 16.17
C TRP A 314 -20.66 -24.34 15.33
N ALA A 315 -21.83 -24.47 15.95
CA ALA A 315 -23.13 -24.36 15.31
C ALA A 315 -23.32 -22.95 14.69
N HIS A 316 -23.43 -22.84 13.37
CA HIS A 316 -23.50 -21.53 12.70
C HIS A 316 -24.29 -21.51 11.39
N GLN A 317 -24.87 -20.35 11.09
CA GLN A 317 -25.43 -19.97 9.80
C GLN A 317 -24.46 -19.02 9.09
N TRP A 318 -24.12 -19.33 7.83
CA TRP A 318 -23.33 -18.45 6.99
C TRP A 318 -23.61 -18.68 5.49
N ALA A 319 -22.73 -18.17 4.63
CA ALA A 319 -22.83 -18.25 3.18
C ALA A 319 -21.41 -18.20 2.58
N ILE A 320 -21.10 -19.12 1.67
CA ILE A 320 -19.75 -19.28 1.12
C ILE A 320 -19.36 -18.05 0.29
N GLY A 321 -18.29 -17.38 0.71
CA GLY A 321 -17.86 -16.11 0.13
C GLY A 321 -16.56 -15.60 0.75
N GLY A 322 -16.36 -14.27 0.76
CA GLY A 322 -15.25 -13.59 1.44
C GLY A 322 -13.82 -13.85 0.90
N GLY A 323 -13.59 -14.98 0.22
CA GLY A 323 -12.29 -15.52 -0.18
C GLY A 323 -12.37 -17.00 -0.58
N VAL A 324 -13.38 -17.74 -0.11
CA VAL A 324 -13.74 -19.07 -0.60
C VAL A 324 -14.73 -18.94 -1.77
N ALA A 325 -14.62 -19.81 -2.77
CA ALA A 325 -15.55 -19.88 -3.88
C ALA A 325 -16.64 -20.92 -3.59
N ALA A 326 -17.91 -20.51 -3.72
CA ALA A 326 -19.05 -21.42 -3.62
C ALA A 326 -18.98 -22.49 -4.74
N PRO A 327 -19.35 -23.75 -4.45
CA PRO A 327 -19.39 -24.81 -5.45
C PRO A 327 -20.43 -24.53 -6.55
N THR A 328 -20.16 -25.08 -7.72
CA THR A 328 -21.17 -25.29 -8.76
C THR A 328 -21.55 -26.77 -8.77
N ALA A 329 -22.84 -27.06 -8.62
CA ALA A 329 -23.43 -28.40 -8.57
C ALA A 329 -24.68 -28.41 -9.48
N ASP A 330 -24.84 -29.43 -10.33
CA ASP A 330 -25.77 -29.43 -11.49
C ASP A 330 -25.79 -28.15 -12.36
N GLY A 331 -24.69 -27.39 -12.38
CA GLY A 331 -24.62 -26.09 -13.06
C GLY A 331 -25.27 -24.91 -12.32
N LYS A 332 -25.75 -25.09 -11.09
CA LYS A 332 -26.19 -24.04 -10.17
C LYS A 332 -25.09 -23.67 -9.17
N VAL A 333 -25.06 -22.43 -8.69
CA VAL A 333 -24.20 -22.03 -7.57
C VAL A 333 -24.92 -22.36 -6.26
N VAL A 334 -24.26 -23.09 -5.35
CA VAL A 334 -24.90 -23.67 -4.15
C VAL A 334 -24.19 -23.24 -2.87
N GLY A 335 -24.94 -22.93 -1.81
CA GLY A 335 -24.40 -22.51 -0.51
C GLY A 335 -23.79 -21.10 -0.47
N SER A 336 -23.91 -20.32 -1.54
CA SER A 336 -23.46 -18.91 -1.61
C SER A 336 -24.42 -17.91 -0.98
N GLN A 337 -25.64 -18.33 -0.62
CA GLN A 337 -26.74 -17.45 -0.18
C GLN A 337 -27.34 -17.83 1.19
N GLY A 338 -26.83 -18.91 1.79
CA GLY A 338 -27.24 -19.49 3.08
C GLY A 338 -26.73 -20.95 3.19
N TYR A 339 -26.32 -21.35 4.40
CA TYR A 339 -26.12 -22.72 4.86
C TYR A 339 -26.06 -22.72 6.39
N THR A 340 -26.45 -23.84 7.02
CA THR A 340 -26.23 -24.12 8.44
C THR A 340 -25.21 -25.26 8.62
N GLN A 341 -24.38 -25.21 9.66
CA GLN A 341 -23.38 -26.24 9.95
C GLN A 341 -23.30 -26.54 11.45
N PHE A 342 -23.15 -27.82 11.81
CA PHE A 342 -23.19 -28.31 13.20
C PHE A 342 -22.18 -29.44 13.43
N GLY A 343 -21.71 -29.61 14.67
CA GLY A 343 -21.03 -30.83 15.12
C GLY A 343 -21.99 -32.01 15.36
N GLU A 344 -21.53 -33.24 15.11
CA GLU A 344 -22.33 -34.47 15.30
C GLU A 344 -22.74 -34.72 16.76
N MET A 345 -21.80 -34.56 17.69
CA MET A 345 -21.93 -34.94 19.10
C MET A 345 -21.79 -33.74 20.04
N HIS A 346 -22.67 -33.65 21.03
CA HIS A 346 -22.47 -32.79 22.20
C HIS A 346 -21.57 -33.49 23.21
N CYS A 347 -20.69 -32.73 23.87
CA CYS A 347 -19.85 -33.25 24.95
C CYS A 347 -19.34 -32.14 25.89
N SER A 348 -19.14 -32.49 27.16
CA SER A 348 -18.44 -31.64 28.13
C SER A 348 -17.02 -32.16 28.41
N SER A 349 -16.00 -31.35 28.14
CA SER A 349 -14.61 -31.69 28.51
C SER A 349 -14.31 -31.49 30.01
N ASP A 350 -15.26 -30.94 30.76
CA ASP A 350 -15.22 -30.87 32.24
C ASP A 350 -16.03 -32.00 32.91
N ASP A 351 -16.96 -32.65 32.18
CA ASP A 351 -17.68 -33.85 32.62
C ASP A 351 -17.73 -34.89 31.49
N PRO A 352 -16.79 -35.85 31.45
CA PRO A 352 -16.74 -36.89 30.41
C PRO A 352 -17.93 -37.88 30.40
N THR A 353 -18.87 -37.78 31.34
CA THR A 353 -20.13 -38.57 31.31
C THR A 353 -21.24 -37.85 30.56
N ASP A 354 -21.14 -36.53 30.42
CA ASP A 354 -22.02 -35.69 29.61
C ASP A 354 -21.53 -35.67 28.15
N SER A 355 -21.83 -36.74 27.40
CA SER A 355 -21.67 -36.77 25.95
C SER A 355 -22.75 -37.63 25.27
N HIS A 356 -23.36 -37.07 24.23
CA HIS A 356 -24.53 -37.62 23.55
C HIS A 356 -24.65 -37.04 22.12
N PRO A 357 -25.47 -37.64 21.23
CA PRO A 357 -25.77 -37.04 19.92
C PRO A 357 -26.38 -35.65 20.07
N ALA A 358 -26.01 -34.70 19.19
CA ALA A 358 -26.41 -33.30 19.30
C ALA A 358 -27.93 -33.10 19.41
N THR A 359 -28.36 -32.14 20.24
CA THR A 359 -29.77 -31.85 20.53
C THR A 359 -30.37 -30.84 19.55
N ILE A 360 -31.71 -30.81 19.44
CA ILE A 360 -32.39 -29.98 18.43
C ILE A 360 -32.31 -28.47 18.67
N GLY A 361 -31.93 -28.04 19.88
CA GLY A 361 -31.90 -26.63 20.29
C GLY A 361 -31.12 -25.71 19.36
N VAL A 362 -29.83 -25.97 19.17
CA VAL A 362 -28.98 -25.22 18.23
C VAL A 362 -29.44 -25.40 16.78
N MET A 363 -29.98 -26.56 16.43
CA MET A 363 -30.44 -26.85 15.06
C MET A 363 -31.68 -26.04 14.71
N ALA A 364 -32.57 -25.80 15.67
CA ALA A 364 -33.68 -24.88 15.52
C ALA A 364 -33.19 -23.42 15.51
N HIS A 365 -32.28 -23.03 16.42
CA HIS A 365 -31.72 -21.68 16.48
C HIS A 365 -31.10 -21.22 15.15
N GLU A 366 -30.16 -21.99 14.59
CA GLU A 366 -29.52 -21.67 13.30
C GLU A 366 -30.50 -21.70 12.11
N PHE A 367 -31.50 -22.59 12.14
CA PHE A 367 -32.56 -22.57 11.13
C PHE A 367 -33.41 -21.30 11.23
N GLY A 368 -33.53 -20.71 12.43
CA GLY A 368 -34.10 -19.37 12.63
C GLY A 368 -33.34 -18.30 11.84
N HIS A 369 -32.01 -18.29 11.88
CA HIS A 369 -31.19 -17.38 11.07
C HIS A 369 -31.30 -17.67 9.56
N ASP A 370 -31.49 -18.92 9.14
CA ASP A 370 -31.72 -19.26 7.73
C ASP A 370 -33.13 -18.86 7.23
N LEU A 371 -34.04 -18.49 8.16
CA LEU A 371 -35.29 -17.77 7.94
C LEU A 371 -35.17 -16.23 8.12
N ASP A 372 -33.94 -15.71 8.28
CA ASP A 372 -33.55 -14.33 8.62
C ASP A 372 -34.09 -13.77 9.97
N LEU A 373 -34.20 -14.62 11.00
CA LEU A 373 -34.33 -14.14 12.38
C LEU A 373 -33.00 -13.55 12.91
N PRO A 374 -33.07 -12.50 13.74
CA PRO A 374 -31.93 -11.93 14.45
C PRO A 374 -31.57 -12.72 15.73
N ASP A 375 -30.39 -12.47 16.27
CA ASP A 375 -30.00 -12.89 17.62
C ASP A 375 -30.75 -12.07 18.68
N LEU A 376 -31.39 -12.73 19.65
CA LEU A 376 -32.19 -12.10 20.72
C LEU A 376 -31.58 -12.22 22.13
N TYR A 377 -30.49 -12.97 22.28
CA TYR A 377 -29.53 -12.73 23.38
C TYR A 377 -28.72 -11.47 23.06
N ASP A 378 -28.21 -10.80 24.09
CA ASP A 378 -27.40 -9.60 23.90
C ASP A 378 -25.98 -9.95 23.39
N ILE A 379 -25.71 -9.63 22.13
CA ILE A 379 -24.43 -9.97 21.47
C ILE A 379 -23.23 -9.13 21.97
N SER A 380 -23.43 -8.14 22.85
CA SER A 380 -22.38 -7.46 23.63
C SER A 380 -22.07 -8.19 24.96
N TYR A 381 -23.02 -9.03 25.41
CA TYR A 381 -23.07 -9.71 26.70
C TYR A 381 -22.91 -8.75 27.90
N ARG A 382 -23.64 -7.64 27.91
CA ARG A 382 -23.84 -6.79 29.10
C ARG A 382 -25.07 -7.28 29.89
N THR A 383 -26.05 -7.83 29.19
CA THR A 383 -27.32 -8.41 29.65
C THR A 383 -27.44 -9.88 29.19
N GLU A 384 -28.56 -10.56 29.44
CA GLU A 384 -28.90 -11.89 28.85
C GLU A 384 -29.97 -11.78 27.74
N GLY A 385 -30.32 -10.55 27.31
CA GLY A 385 -31.35 -10.28 26.30
C GLY A 385 -32.72 -10.87 26.70
N VAL A 386 -33.37 -11.59 25.78
CA VAL A 386 -34.68 -12.24 26.03
C VAL A 386 -34.58 -13.52 26.90
N GLY A 387 -33.36 -13.94 27.30
CA GLY A 387 -33.16 -15.11 28.16
C GLY A 387 -33.78 -16.41 27.64
N GLN A 388 -34.38 -17.21 28.52
CA GLN A 388 -35.05 -18.46 28.15
C GLN A 388 -36.40 -18.26 27.44
N TRP A 389 -36.93 -17.04 27.37
CA TRP A 389 -38.26 -16.76 26.80
C TRP A 389 -38.31 -16.83 25.26
N SER A 390 -37.18 -16.96 24.57
CA SER A 390 -37.14 -17.20 23.11
C SER A 390 -36.05 -18.18 22.69
N LEU A 391 -36.35 -19.00 21.66
CA LEU A 391 -35.39 -19.81 20.91
C LEU A 391 -34.18 -19.00 20.43
N MET A 392 -34.38 -17.74 19.99
CA MET A 392 -33.30 -16.89 19.47
C MET A 392 -32.39 -16.30 20.57
N SER A 393 -32.59 -16.73 21.82
CA SER A 393 -31.73 -16.45 22.96
C SER A 393 -31.32 -17.78 23.64
N SER A 394 -31.05 -17.78 24.94
CA SER A 394 -30.71 -19.00 25.70
C SER A 394 -31.85 -20.01 25.82
N GLY A 395 -33.06 -19.68 25.35
CA GLY A 395 -34.16 -20.64 25.17
C GLY A 395 -33.85 -21.77 24.18
N SER A 396 -32.88 -21.58 23.27
CA SER A 396 -32.24 -22.64 22.48
C SER A 396 -31.67 -23.79 23.33
N TRP A 397 -31.23 -23.52 24.55
CA TRP A 397 -30.71 -24.52 25.49
C TRP A 397 -31.77 -25.12 26.43
N GLY A 398 -33.05 -24.79 26.22
CA GLY A 398 -34.18 -25.31 27.00
C GLY A 398 -34.17 -26.83 27.18
N THR A 399 -34.50 -27.27 28.39
CA THR A 399 -34.49 -28.69 28.76
C THR A 399 -35.64 -29.06 29.70
N THR A 400 -36.03 -30.33 29.69
CA THR A 400 -37.09 -30.87 30.54
C THR A 400 -36.69 -32.20 31.17
N GLY A 401 -37.09 -32.40 32.44
CA GLY A 401 -36.77 -33.61 33.20
C GLY A 401 -35.27 -33.71 33.52
N SER A 402 -34.66 -34.86 33.20
CA SER A 402 -33.21 -35.11 33.31
C SER A 402 -32.56 -35.26 31.93
N GLY A 403 -33.08 -34.55 30.92
CA GLY A 403 -32.50 -34.51 29.59
C GLY A 403 -31.24 -33.62 29.52
N PRO A 404 -30.45 -33.74 28.43
CA PRO A 404 -29.38 -32.79 28.14
C PRO A 404 -29.93 -31.44 27.67
N ALA A 405 -29.10 -30.40 27.74
CA ALA A 405 -29.48 -29.04 27.32
C ALA A 405 -29.88 -28.98 25.83
N GLY A 406 -30.89 -28.18 25.51
CA GLY A 406 -31.44 -28.02 24.16
C GLY A 406 -32.25 -29.21 23.65
N ASN A 407 -32.60 -30.19 24.49
CA ASN A 407 -33.49 -31.30 24.10
C ASN A 407 -34.97 -30.86 23.99
N ALA A 408 -35.33 -29.75 24.65
CA ALA A 408 -36.66 -29.16 24.66
C ALA A 408 -36.54 -27.62 24.58
N PRO A 409 -36.06 -27.08 23.44
CA PRO A 409 -35.91 -25.63 23.28
C PRO A 409 -37.26 -24.94 23.36
N THR A 410 -37.27 -23.73 23.93
CA THR A 410 -38.49 -22.95 24.16
C THR A 410 -39.01 -22.35 22.85
N MET A 411 -40.29 -21.98 22.81
CA MET A 411 -40.89 -21.45 21.59
C MET A 411 -40.37 -20.04 21.27
N LEU A 412 -40.40 -19.67 19.99
CA LEU A 412 -40.21 -18.30 19.54
C LEU A 412 -41.22 -17.35 20.22
N ASP A 413 -40.71 -16.18 20.59
CA ASP A 413 -41.44 -15.04 21.16
C ASP A 413 -42.41 -14.37 20.15
N ALA A 414 -43.25 -13.46 20.65
CA ALA A 414 -44.21 -12.72 19.83
C ALA A 414 -43.58 -11.94 18.67
N TYR A 415 -42.40 -11.33 18.86
CA TYR A 415 -41.75 -10.51 17.84
C TYR A 415 -41.19 -11.35 16.69
N SER A 416 -40.45 -12.42 17.00
CA SER A 416 -39.95 -13.37 16.00
C SER A 416 -41.09 -13.98 15.17
N LYS A 417 -42.24 -14.29 15.80
CA LYS A 417 -43.43 -14.81 15.10
C LYS A 417 -44.15 -13.72 14.28
N TYR A 418 -44.03 -12.44 14.63
CA TYR A 418 -44.58 -11.30 13.88
C TYR A 418 -43.73 -11.01 12.63
N LEU A 419 -42.40 -10.96 12.77
CA LEU A 419 -41.43 -10.76 11.69
C LEU A 419 -41.52 -11.82 10.57
N LEU A 420 -41.78 -13.08 10.94
CA LEU A 420 -42.01 -14.18 9.99
C LEU A 420 -43.45 -14.23 9.44
N GLY A 421 -44.33 -13.30 9.82
CA GLY A 421 -45.74 -13.27 9.41
C GLY A 421 -46.57 -14.45 9.94
N TRP A 422 -46.11 -15.12 11.00
CA TRP A 422 -46.78 -16.29 11.57
C TRP A 422 -47.93 -15.91 12.50
N ILE A 423 -47.77 -14.82 13.26
CA ILE A 423 -48.88 -14.13 13.94
C ILE A 423 -49.15 -12.76 13.31
N SER A 424 -50.29 -12.17 13.63
CA SER A 424 -50.60 -10.77 13.33
C SER A 424 -51.15 -10.16 14.64
N PRO A 425 -50.33 -9.41 15.39
CA PRO A 425 -50.73 -8.87 16.68
C PRO A 425 -51.98 -7.99 16.59
N THR A 426 -52.90 -8.14 17.53
CA THR A 426 -54.10 -7.31 17.57
C THR A 426 -53.76 -5.95 18.18
N ARG A 427 -53.75 -4.92 17.34
CA ARG A 427 -53.48 -3.54 17.74
C ARG A 427 -54.54 -3.00 18.70
N VAL A 428 -54.12 -2.55 19.88
CA VAL A 428 -54.96 -1.89 20.89
C VAL A 428 -54.74 -0.38 20.82
N THR A 429 -55.82 0.41 20.80
CA THR A 429 -55.81 1.88 20.70
C THR A 429 -56.62 2.57 21.80
N SER A 430 -57.33 1.81 22.64
CA SER A 430 -58.09 2.30 23.80
C SER A 430 -58.21 1.20 24.85
N ALA A 431 -58.50 1.58 26.10
CA ALA A 431 -58.62 0.63 27.21
C ALA A 431 -59.65 -0.47 26.91
N THR A 432 -59.18 -1.72 26.81
CA THR A 432 -59.96 -2.87 26.34
C THR A 432 -59.66 -4.09 27.21
N ASP A 433 -60.69 -4.74 27.73
CA ASP A 433 -60.56 -6.04 28.39
C ASP A 433 -60.40 -7.16 27.35
N VAL A 434 -59.33 -7.95 27.48
CA VAL A 434 -58.96 -9.00 26.54
C VAL A 434 -58.77 -10.35 27.23
N SER A 435 -58.96 -11.41 26.46
CA SER A 435 -58.65 -12.79 26.87
C SER A 435 -57.42 -13.25 26.09
N ILE A 436 -56.31 -13.51 26.78
CA ILE A 436 -55.02 -13.87 26.19
C ILE A 436 -54.80 -15.39 26.37
N PRO A 437 -55.11 -16.22 25.36
CA PRO A 437 -54.82 -17.66 25.39
C PRO A 437 -53.32 -17.93 25.30
N GLN A 438 -52.86 -19.05 25.84
CA GLN A 438 -51.46 -19.46 25.85
C GLN A 438 -50.88 -19.57 24.42
N ALA A 439 -49.71 -18.98 24.20
CA ALA A 439 -49.07 -18.88 22.89
C ALA A 439 -48.70 -20.25 22.30
N SER A 440 -48.35 -21.23 23.15
CA SER A 440 -48.00 -22.60 22.74
C SER A 440 -49.15 -23.39 22.09
N SER A 441 -50.39 -22.85 22.10
CA SER A 441 -51.52 -23.38 21.34
C SER A 441 -52.40 -22.29 20.70
N SER A 442 -51.92 -21.06 20.58
CA SER A 442 -52.69 -19.94 20.01
C SER A 442 -51.81 -18.89 19.34
N ASN A 443 -52.28 -18.36 18.21
CA ASN A 443 -51.61 -17.31 17.44
C ASN A 443 -51.97 -15.89 17.88
N VAL A 444 -52.62 -15.73 19.04
CA VAL A 444 -53.07 -14.44 19.59
C VAL A 444 -51.94 -13.78 20.38
N ALA A 445 -51.52 -12.61 19.91
CA ALA A 445 -50.78 -11.62 20.69
C ALA A 445 -51.44 -10.24 20.48
N TYR A 446 -51.15 -9.28 21.36
CA TYR A 446 -51.61 -7.90 21.26
C TYR A 446 -50.44 -6.95 21.03
N GLN A 447 -50.70 -5.83 20.38
CA GLN A 447 -49.72 -4.75 20.16
C GLN A 447 -50.25 -3.45 20.76
N LEU A 448 -49.42 -2.82 21.59
CA LEU A 448 -49.65 -1.49 22.16
C LEU A 448 -48.68 -0.53 21.47
N LEU A 449 -49.13 0.69 21.16
CA LEU A 449 -48.49 1.62 20.22
C LEU A 449 -48.50 1.15 18.76
N GLY A 450 -48.09 2.05 17.87
CA GLY A 450 -48.07 1.82 16.43
C GLY A 450 -46.66 1.57 15.94
N ASP A 451 -46.49 0.40 15.34
CA ASP A 451 -45.50 0.16 14.29
C ASP A 451 -45.97 0.91 13.01
N PRO A 452 -45.24 1.94 12.55
CA PRO A 452 -45.64 2.74 11.39
C PRO A 452 -45.12 2.18 10.05
N ASP A 453 -44.06 1.37 10.09
CA ASP A 453 -43.34 0.85 8.92
C ASP A 453 -43.78 -0.60 8.61
N GLY A 454 -44.21 -1.36 9.63
CA GLY A 454 -44.52 -2.79 9.57
C GLY A 454 -43.30 -3.66 9.90
N ALA A 455 -43.54 -4.83 10.50
CA ALA A 455 -42.52 -5.77 11.01
C ALA A 455 -41.25 -5.83 10.15
N GLY A 456 -40.15 -5.27 10.66
CA GLY A 456 -38.94 -5.08 9.88
C GLY A 456 -37.74 -4.73 10.74
N VAL A 457 -36.79 -5.65 10.87
CA VAL A 457 -35.52 -5.41 11.56
C VAL A 457 -34.72 -4.32 10.82
N GLY A 458 -34.61 -3.14 11.43
CA GLY A 458 -34.11 -1.89 10.87
C GLY A 458 -35.18 -0.81 10.62
N SER A 459 -36.42 -0.98 11.07
CA SER A 459 -37.51 0.02 10.96
C SER A 459 -37.45 1.08 12.07
N GLN A 460 -38.37 2.05 12.04
CA GLN A 460 -38.55 3.05 13.11
C GLN A 460 -39.64 2.66 14.13
N GLY A 461 -40.06 1.39 14.18
CA GLY A 461 -41.06 0.89 15.12
C GLY A 461 -40.56 0.86 16.57
N GLU A 462 -41.21 1.63 17.45
CA GLU A 462 -41.09 1.55 18.91
C GLU A 462 -42.48 1.20 19.49
N PHE A 463 -42.63 -0.03 20.00
CA PHE A 463 -43.94 -0.57 20.41
C PHE A 463 -43.81 -1.70 21.44
N PHE A 464 -44.95 -2.09 22.04
CA PHE A 464 -44.99 -3.20 22.99
C PHE A 464 -45.83 -4.37 22.44
N LEU A 465 -45.35 -5.61 22.63
CA LEU A 465 -46.09 -6.84 22.32
C LEU A 465 -46.47 -7.57 23.60
N VAL A 466 -47.66 -8.18 23.62
CA VAL A 466 -48.20 -8.87 24.79
C VAL A 466 -48.70 -10.26 24.42
N GLU A 467 -48.20 -11.31 25.09
CA GLU A 467 -48.66 -12.70 24.92
C GLU A 467 -48.68 -13.48 26.26
N ASN A 468 -49.50 -14.52 26.35
CA ASN A 468 -49.54 -15.41 27.52
C ASN A 468 -48.59 -16.61 27.29
N ARG A 469 -47.57 -16.77 28.14
CA ARG A 469 -46.66 -17.92 28.13
C ARG A 469 -46.97 -18.84 29.31
N GLN A 470 -47.01 -20.14 29.05
CA GLN A 470 -47.30 -21.19 30.03
C GLN A 470 -46.32 -22.35 29.79
N PRO A 471 -45.80 -23.02 30.83
CA PRO A 471 -44.77 -24.05 30.70
C PRO A 471 -45.33 -25.39 30.18
N VAL A 472 -45.86 -25.39 28.95
CA VAL A 472 -46.55 -26.50 28.30
C VAL A 472 -46.28 -26.55 26.79
N GLY A 473 -46.30 -27.74 26.20
CA GLY A 473 -46.05 -27.92 24.76
C GLY A 473 -44.60 -27.59 24.40
N LEU A 474 -44.39 -26.75 23.38
CA LEU A 474 -43.04 -26.25 23.03
C LEU A 474 -42.43 -25.34 24.11
N ASP A 475 -43.24 -24.81 25.02
CA ASP A 475 -42.80 -23.96 26.12
C ASP A 475 -42.56 -24.73 27.43
N ALA A 476 -42.56 -26.08 27.41
CA ALA A 476 -42.42 -26.92 28.61
C ALA A 476 -41.11 -26.73 29.40
N ALA A 477 -40.12 -26.01 28.86
CA ALA A 477 -38.86 -25.66 29.51
C ALA A 477 -38.81 -24.21 30.06
N LEU A 478 -39.90 -23.42 29.97
CA LEU A 478 -39.93 -22.06 30.51
C LEU A 478 -39.85 -22.04 32.05
N PRO A 479 -39.19 -21.02 32.66
CA PRO A 479 -39.01 -20.94 34.11
C PRO A 479 -40.28 -20.51 34.87
N GLY A 480 -41.30 -19.98 34.17
CA GLY A 480 -42.49 -19.40 34.77
C GLY A 480 -43.74 -19.46 33.88
N CYS A 481 -44.80 -18.82 34.36
CA CYS A 481 -46.10 -18.73 33.69
C CYS A 481 -46.69 -17.33 33.87
N GLY A 482 -47.43 -16.83 32.88
CA GLY A 482 -48.13 -15.55 32.96
C GLY A 482 -48.12 -14.78 31.64
N ILE A 483 -48.48 -13.51 31.70
CA ILE A 483 -48.42 -12.60 30.56
C ILE A 483 -47.01 -11.98 30.50
N LEU A 484 -46.33 -12.10 29.35
CA LEU A 484 -45.12 -11.31 29.06
C LEU A 484 -45.51 -10.03 28.34
N VAL A 485 -44.79 -8.95 28.65
CA VAL A 485 -44.74 -7.73 27.85
C VAL A 485 -43.33 -7.61 27.28
N TYR A 486 -43.24 -7.50 25.96
CA TYR A 486 -41.98 -7.21 25.27
C TYR A 486 -41.97 -5.76 24.83
N HIS A 487 -40.86 -5.06 25.04
CA HIS A 487 -40.64 -3.70 24.56
C HIS A 487 -39.69 -3.74 23.36
N VAL A 488 -40.21 -3.43 22.17
CA VAL A 488 -39.52 -3.58 20.89
C VAL A 488 -39.11 -2.21 20.36
N LYS A 489 -37.84 -2.08 19.94
CA LYS A 489 -37.33 -0.94 19.16
C LYS A 489 -36.58 -1.45 17.93
N GLU A 490 -37.25 -1.45 16.79
CA GLU A 490 -36.77 -2.11 15.55
C GLU A 490 -35.54 -1.47 14.90
N VAL A 491 -35.04 -0.34 15.42
CA VAL A 491 -33.82 0.34 14.92
C VAL A 491 -32.55 -0.53 15.02
N PHE A 492 -32.54 -1.51 15.92
CA PHE A 492 -31.40 -2.41 16.15
C PHE A 492 -31.49 -3.68 15.29
N ARG A 493 -30.36 -4.19 14.77
CA ARG A 493 -30.34 -5.36 13.86
C ARG A 493 -30.26 -6.73 14.55
N ASN A 494 -29.71 -6.76 15.75
CA ASN A 494 -29.70 -7.87 16.70
C ASN A 494 -29.91 -7.26 18.09
N ASN A 495 -30.20 -8.08 19.10
CA ASN A 495 -30.31 -7.55 20.46
C ASN A 495 -28.92 -7.16 20.99
N MET A 496 -28.80 -5.90 21.38
CA MET A 496 -27.58 -5.27 21.89
C MET A 496 -27.98 -4.28 22.98
N TRP A 497 -27.13 -4.13 23.99
CA TRP A 497 -27.28 -3.08 24.98
C TRP A 497 -26.81 -1.73 24.40
N GLY A 498 -27.75 -0.85 24.05
CA GLY A 498 -27.49 0.54 23.70
C GLY A 498 -27.99 1.51 24.79
N ALA A 499 -27.41 2.71 24.86
CA ALA A 499 -27.87 3.76 25.78
C ALA A 499 -29.32 4.23 25.51
N THR A 500 -29.90 3.86 24.37
CA THR A 500 -31.26 4.20 23.91
C THR A 500 -32.11 2.97 23.64
N GLY A 501 -31.76 1.82 24.24
CA GLY A 501 -32.61 0.64 24.34
C GLY A 501 -32.02 -0.66 23.81
N ARG A 502 -32.92 -1.58 23.49
CA ARG A 502 -32.69 -2.94 22.97
C ARG A 502 -33.59 -3.18 21.76
N LEU A 503 -33.24 -4.13 20.89
CA LEU A 503 -34.14 -4.57 19.79
C LEU A 503 -35.46 -5.08 20.38
N ILE A 504 -35.34 -5.91 21.40
CA ILE A 504 -36.44 -6.44 22.18
C ILE A 504 -35.98 -6.65 23.61
N ASP A 505 -36.75 -6.11 24.53
CA ASP A 505 -36.61 -6.31 25.95
C ASP A 505 -37.79 -7.13 26.48
N VAL A 506 -37.59 -7.79 27.62
CA VAL A 506 -38.68 -8.38 28.42
C VAL A 506 -38.85 -7.48 29.63
N GLU A 507 -39.96 -6.76 29.69
CA GLU A 507 -40.27 -5.94 30.86
C GLU A 507 -40.58 -6.89 32.03
N GLU A 508 -39.66 -7.04 32.99
CA GLU A 508 -39.77 -8.04 34.07
C GLU A 508 -40.73 -7.58 35.17
N ALA A 509 -41.89 -8.24 35.29
CA ALA A 509 -42.95 -7.86 36.24
C ALA A 509 -42.47 -7.70 37.69
N SER A 510 -41.49 -8.53 38.10
CA SER A 510 -40.88 -8.53 39.45
C SER A 510 -40.00 -7.31 39.78
N ASP A 511 -39.56 -6.55 38.79
CA ASP A 511 -38.56 -5.47 38.91
C ASP A 511 -37.17 -5.92 39.44
N PHE A 512 -36.87 -7.23 39.45
CA PHE A 512 -35.55 -7.74 39.83
C PHE A 512 -34.47 -7.54 38.76
N GLU A 513 -34.86 -7.15 37.53
CA GLU A 513 -33.95 -6.84 36.42
C GLU A 513 -32.94 -7.99 36.12
N ASN A 514 -33.38 -9.23 36.27
CA ASN A 514 -32.58 -10.44 36.11
C ASN A 514 -31.91 -10.52 34.73
N LEU A 515 -32.67 -10.19 33.69
CA LEU A 515 -32.23 -10.23 32.29
C LEU A 515 -31.29 -9.06 31.97
N ASN A 516 -31.33 -7.96 32.74
CA ASN A 516 -30.43 -6.81 32.60
C ASN A 516 -29.00 -7.08 33.10
N PHE A 517 -28.72 -8.26 33.68
CA PHE A 517 -27.38 -8.60 34.17
C PHE A 517 -26.93 -9.99 33.70
N THR A 518 -25.71 -10.08 33.14
CA THR A 518 -25.11 -11.39 32.81
C THR A 518 -25.10 -12.31 34.02
N GLY A 519 -25.74 -13.47 33.92
CA GLY A 519 -25.84 -14.43 35.01
C GLY A 519 -27.15 -15.18 35.05
N ASN A 520 -28.28 -14.49 34.89
CA ASN A 520 -29.62 -15.03 35.10
C ASN A 520 -30.48 -14.96 33.82
N THR A 521 -30.91 -16.12 33.31
CA THR A 521 -31.60 -16.25 32.02
C THR A 521 -33.12 -16.07 32.11
N GLY A 522 -33.61 -15.39 33.14
CA GLY A 522 -35.04 -15.23 33.45
C GLY A 522 -35.55 -16.22 34.52
N GLY A 523 -36.62 -15.85 35.21
CA GLY A 523 -37.17 -16.55 36.37
C GLY A 523 -38.71 -16.66 36.38
N PRO A 524 -39.30 -17.29 37.41
CA PRO A 524 -40.75 -17.48 37.49
C PRO A 524 -41.54 -16.18 37.67
N ASP A 525 -40.89 -15.12 38.14
CA ASP A 525 -41.51 -13.84 38.50
C ASP A 525 -41.39 -12.76 37.40
N ASP A 526 -40.75 -13.07 36.26
CA ASP A 526 -40.68 -12.17 35.11
C ASP A 526 -42.07 -11.90 34.47
N PRO A 527 -43.01 -12.88 34.36
CA PRO A 527 -44.33 -12.64 33.77
C PRO A 527 -45.36 -12.11 34.77
N TRP A 528 -46.25 -11.21 34.30
CA TRP A 528 -47.43 -10.78 35.05
C TRP A 528 -48.42 -11.93 35.20
N HIS A 529 -48.48 -12.50 36.40
CA HIS A 529 -49.33 -13.64 36.76
C HIS A 529 -50.41 -13.28 37.80
N GLY A 530 -50.77 -12.00 37.89
CA GLY A 530 -51.84 -11.52 38.78
C GLY A 530 -51.50 -11.51 40.27
N HIS A 531 -50.21 -11.61 40.63
CA HIS A 531 -49.74 -11.45 42.01
C HIS A 531 -50.02 -10.01 42.49
N PRO A 532 -50.50 -9.77 43.73
CA PRO A 532 -50.90 -8.43 44.18
C PRO A 532 -49.88 -7.32 43.92
N ASP A 533 -48.61 -7.61 44.17
CA ASP A 533 -47.49 -6.67 44.00
C ASP A 533 -47.11 -6.41 42.52
N HIS A 534 -47.53 -7.30 41.61
CA HIS A 534 -47.16 -7.32 40.19
C HIS A 534 -48.40 -7.50 39.29
N THR A 535 -49.39 -6.60 39.43
CA THR A 535 -50.63 -6.60 38.63
C THR A 535 -50.66 -5.57 37.50
N GLN A 536 -49.87 -4.49 37.58
CA GLN A 536 -49.96 -3.34 36.67
C GLN A 536 -48.64 -3.06 35.94
N PHE A 537 -48.76 -2.41 34.78
CA PHE A 537 -47.65 -1.85 34.00
C PHE A 537 -48.15 -0.57 33.33
N ASN A 538 -47.46 0.57 33.54
CA ASN A 538 -47.75 1.86 32.92
C ASN A 538 -46.54 2.81 33.08
N SER A 539 -46.66 4.07 32.65
CA SER A 539 -45.59 5.10 32.73
C SER A 539 -45.13 5.48 34.15
N THR A 540 -45.77 4.96 35.21
CA THR A 540 -45.47 5.28 36.61
C THR A 540 -45.13 4.05 37.50
N THR A 541 -45.15 2.83 36.94
CA THR A 541 -44.73 1.61 37.66
C THR A 541 -43.20 1.42 37.59
N LYS A 542 -42.67 0.34 38.18
CA LYS A 542 -41.34 -0.19 37.86
C LYS A 542 -41.48 -1.72 37.69
N PRO A 543 -41.16 -2.32 36.53
CA PRO A 543 -40.82 -1.66 35.25
C PRO A 543 -41.93 -0.71 34.76
N ASN A 544 -41.59 0.14 33.79
CA ASN A 544 -42.45 1.25 33.34
C ASN A 544 -42.65 1.22 31.82
N SER A 545 -43.73 1.83 31.34
CA SER A 545 -44.08 1.86 29.91
C SER A 545 -43.76 3.20 29.22
N LEU A 546 -42.69 3.88 29.63
CA LEU A 546 -42.14 5.00 28.86
C LEU A 546 -41.43 4.45 27.60
N SER A 547 -41.33 5.27 26.56
CA SER A 547 -40.38 5.04 25.47
C SER A 547 -38.93 5.07 25.98
N TYR A 548 -37.98 4.53 25.21
CA TYR A 548 -36.55 4.62 25.52
C TYR A 548 -36.03 6.08 25.50
N ASN A 549 -36.75 7.02 24.90
CA ASN A 549 -36.50 8.46 25.00
C ASN A 549 -37.27 9.17 26.15
N GLY A 550 -37.89 8.42 27.06
CA GLY A 550 -38.49 8.90 28.30
C GLY A 550 -39.87 9.57 28.17
N GLN A 551 -40.58 9.37 27.05
CA GLN A 551 -41.92 9.92 26.83
C GLN A 551 -43.00 8.93 27.30
N ASP A 552 -44.06 9.46 27.92
CA ASP A 552 -45.27 8.68 28.19
C ASP A 552 -46.05 8.45 26.89
N ALA A 553 -46.04 7.21 26.42
CA ALA A 553 -46.68 6.81 25.18
C ALA A 553 -48.17 6.41 25.38
N GLY A 554 -48.74 6.53 26.59
CA GLY A 554 -50.12 6.13 26.88
C GLY A 554 -50.34 4.62 26.83
N VAL A 555 -49.31 3.85 27.15
CA VAL A 555 -49.34 2.38 27.26
C VAL A 555 -49.79 1.99 28.67
N SER A 556 -50.60 0.94 28.78
CA SER A 556 -50.78 0.26 30.06
C SER A 556 -51.32 -1.17 29.91
N MET A 557 -51.03 -1.98 30.93
CA MET A 557 -51.63 -3.27 31.18
C MET A 557 -52.07 -3.38 32.64
N THR A 558 -53.18 -4.07 32.89
CA THR A 558 -53.51 -4.65 34.20
C THR A 558 -53.87 -6.12 34.03
N ALA A 559 -53.06 -7.02 34.58
CA ALA A 559 -53.28 -8.46 34.53
C ALA A 559 -54.20 -8.92 35.66
N THR A 560 -55.12 -9.85 35.37
CA THR A 560 -56.14 -10.32 36.31
C THR A 560 -56.28 -11.84 36.30
N GLY A 561 -56.25 -12.43 37.50
CA GLY A 561 -56.22 -13.88 37.69
C GLY A 561 -54.81 -14.47 37.64
N GLY A 562 -54.66 -15.67 38.22
CA GLY A 562 -53.41 -16.43 38.23
C GLY A 562 -53.08 -17.08 36.87
N CYS A 563 -51.93 -17.76 36.80
CA CYS A 563 -51.53 -18.53 35.62
C CYS A 563 -52.63 -19.48 35.14
N ALA A 564 -53.01 -19.37 33.86
CA ALA A 564 -54.04 -20.17 33.25
C ALA A 564 -53.84 -20.29 31.71
N PRO A 565 -54.37 -21.35 31.07
CA PRO A 565 -54.34 -21.51 29.61
C PRO A 565 -55.00 -20.36 28.84
N THR A 566 -55.86 -19.59 29.48
CA THR A 566 -56.32 -18.26 29.05
C THR A 566 -56.31 -17.34 30.26
N MET A 567 -55.65 -16.18 30.15
CA MET A 567 -55.59 -15.15 31.19
C MET A 567 -56.35 -13.91 30.75
N GLN A 568 -56.82 -13.11 31.71
CA GLN A 568 -57.57 -11.88 31.44
C GLN A 568 -56.71 -10.65 31.76
N ALA A 569 -56.74 -9.64 30.90
CA ALA A 569 -56.07 -8.37 31.15
C ALA A 569 -56.84 -7.19 30.55
N THR A 570 -56.74 -6.02 31.17
CA THR A 570 -57.11 -4.75 30.53
C THR A 570 -55.87 -4.18 29.86
N LEU A 571 -55.92 -3.88 28.57
CA LEU A 571 -54.81 -3.32 27.77
C LEU A 571 -55.16 -1.94 27.20
N ALA A 572 -54.19 -1.04 27.11
CA ALA A 572 -54.31 0.23 26.41
C ALA A 572 -53.00 0.65 25.71
N GLY A 573 -53.13 1.41 24.63
CA GLY A 573 -52.02 2.01 23.87
C GLY A 573 -52.52 3.25 23.12
N THR A 574 -52.79 4.31 23.87
CA THR A 574 -53.58 5.48 23.40
C THR A 574 -52.76 6.61 22.80
N GLY A 575 -51.45 6.66 23.03
CA GLY A 575 -50.56 7.71 22.52
C GLY A 575 -49.83 7.36 21.22
N THR A 576 -48.94 8.27 20.84
CA THR A 576 -48.09 8.19 19.64
C THR A 576 -46.73 8.80 19.95
N ILE A 577 -45.66 8.00 19.92
CA ILE A 577 -44.30 8.51 20.01
C ILE A 577 -43.98 9.25 18.70
N THR A 578 -43.47 10.48 18.78
CA THR A 578 -43.07 11.26 17.60
C THR A 578 -41.55 11.40 17.58
N VAL A 579 -40.91 10.49 16.85
CA VAL A 579 -39.45 10.37 16.76
C VAL A 579 -38.94 11.26 15.62
N ALA A 580 -38.02 12.18 15.91
CA ALA A 580 -37.48 13.13 14.93
C ALA A 580 -35.95 13.03 14.89
N LYS A 581 -35.43 12.41 13.82
CA LYS A 581 -34.00 12.21 13.60
C LYS A 581 -33.22 13.53 13.49
N PRO A 582 -31.89 13.52 13.72
CA PRO A 582 -31.02 14.67 13.44
C PRO A 582 -31.16 15.14 11.99
N ALA A 583 -31.16 16.46 11.75
CA ALA A 583 -31.35 17.00 10.39
C ALA A 583 -30.25 16.57 9.39
N ASN A 584 -29.08 16.17 9.91
CA ASN A 584 -27.90 15.70 9.19
C ASN A 584 -27.60 14.20 9.43
N ASP A 585 -28.62 13.42 9.79
CA ASP A 585 -28.66 11.95 9.81
C ASP A 585 -28.04 11.37 8.52
N ASN A 586 -28.65 11.62 7.36
CA ASN A 586 -28.11 11.18 6.07
C ASN A 586 -26.89 12.00 5.60
N PHE A 587 -25.92 11.33 4.98
CA PHE A 587 -24.73 11.90 4.32
C PHE A 587 -25.08 13.00 3.29
N ALA A 588 -26.23 12.88 2.63
CA ALA A 588 -26.73 13.88 1.68
C ALA A 588 -27.04 15.23 2.34
N ASN A 589 -27.41 15.24 3.62
CA ASN A 589 -27.85 16.40 4.39
C ASN A 589 -26.74 17.01 5.27
N ALA A 590 -25.48 16.57 5.08
CA ALA A 590 -24.35 16.91 5.93
C ALA A 590 -24.19 18.42 6.19
N ILE A 591 -24.14 18.83 7.46
CA ILE A 591 -24.01 20.24 7.85
C ILE A 591 -22.65 20.80 7.43
N SER A 592 -22.67 21.95 6.74
CA SER A 592 -21.45 22.62 6.26
C SER A 592 -20.77 23.42 7.38
N LEU A 593 -19.54 23.02 7.75
CA LEU A 593 -18.76 23.64 8.82
C LEU A 593 -17.93 24.84 8.33
N ALA A 594 -17.71 25.81 9.21
CA ALA A 594 -16.94 27.02 8.92
C ALA A 594 -15.44 26.73 8.71
N GLN A 595 -14.82 27.39 7.73
CA GLN A 595 -13.45 27.05 7.28
C GLN A 595 -12.33 27.32 8.30
N ALA A 596 -12.50 28.27 9.22
CA ALA A 596 -11.45 28.65 10.18
C ALA A 596 -11.43 27.79 11.46
N GLY A 597 -12.51 27.07 11.75
CA GLY A 597 -12.78 26.46 13.05
C GLY A 597 -14.14 26.86 13.61
N GLY A 598 -14.54 26.24 14.71
CA GLY A 598 -15.80 26.49 15.40
C GLY A 598 -16.18 25.41 16.41
N GLN A 599 -17.40 25.51 16.91
CA GLN A 599 -18.04 24.49 17.74
C GLN A 599 -19.53 24.40 17.38
N LEU A 600 -20.11 23.21 17.53
CA LEU A 600 -21.51 22.90 17.29
C LEU A 600 -21.98 21.92 18.37
N ALA A 601 -23.20 22.10 18.87
CA ALA A 601 -23.86 21.15 19.75
C ALA A 601 -25.19 20.72 19.14
N GLN A 602 -25.46 19.42 19.14
CA GLN A 602 -26.72 18.82 18.68
C GLN A 602 -26.90 17.45 19.35
N SER A 603 -28.11 16.90 19.31
CA SER A 603 -28.33 15.51 19.72
C SER A 603 -28.01 14.55 18.55
N THR A 604 -27.50 13.36 18.86
CA THR A 604 -27.44 12.20 17.95
C THR A 604 -28.55 11.18 18.23
N MET A 605 -29.41 11.46 19.21
CA MET A 605 -30.57 10.63 19.53
C MET A 605 -31.39 10.36 18.26
N GLU A 606 -31.71 9.09 18.01
CA GLU A 606 -32.51 8.65 16.86
C GLU A 606 -31.85 8.91 15.49
N GLY A 607 -30.53 9.17 15.47
CA GLY A 607 -29.71 9.02 14.25
C GLY A 607 -29.63 7.56 13.79
N THR A 608 -29.40 7.36 12.50
CA THR A 608 -29.37 6.06 11.83
C THR A 608 -28.33 6.01 10.73
N ARG A 609 -27.48 4.99 10.77
CA ARG A 609 -26.44 4.73 9.76
C ARG A 609 -27.03 4.32 8.39
N GLU A 610 -26.63 5.01 7.32
CA GLU A 610 -27.10 4.77 5.94
C GLU A 610 -26.55 3.47 5.32
N SER A 611 -27.30 2.91 4.35
CA SER A 611 -26.85 1.73 3.60
C SER A 611 -25.61 2.04 2.75
N GLY A 612 -24.50 1.37 3.06
CA GLY A 612 -23.19 1.57 2.45
C GLY A 612 -22.23 2.50 3.21
N GLU A 613 -22.61 2.95 4.41
CA GLU A 613 -21.80 3.79 5.29
C GLU A 613 -20.62 3.03 5.94
N PRO A 614 -19.40 3.61 6.00
CA PRO A 614 -18.30 3.02 6.77
C PRO A 614 -18.62 3.03 8.27
N PHE A 615 -18.18 1.99 8.99
CA PHE A 615 -18.14 2.00 10.44
C PHE A 615 -17.03 2.95 10.93
N HIS A 616 -17.35 3.86 11.84
CA HIS A 616 -16.43 4.91 12.27
C HIS A 616 -15.42 4.37 13.29
N ALA A 617 -14.15 4.73 13.14
CA ALA A 617 -13.02 4.13 13.87
C ALA A 617 -13.00 2.59 13.87
N ALA A 618 -13.61 1.97 12.85
CA ALA A 618 -13.84 0.53 12.71
C ALA A 618 -14.70 -0.13 13.81
N MET A 619 -15.42 0.65 14.63
CA MET A 619 -16.36 0.11 15.63
C MET A 619 -17.79 -0.03 15.08
N PRO A 620 -18.53 -1.09 15.45
CA PRO A 620 -19.91 -1.27 15.01
C PRO A 620 -20.82 -0.25 15.70
N SER A 621 -21.28 0.73 14.94
CA SER A 621 -22.09 1.85 15.39
C SER A 621 -23.24 2.14 14.41
N GLY A 622 -24.18 2.99 14.83
CA GLY A 622 -25.47 3.12 14.14
C GLY A 622 -26.15 4.48 14.24
N ALA A 623 -25.58 5.45 14.94
CA ALA A 623 -26.20 6.72 15.33
C ALA A 623 -25.53 7.95 14.67
N SER A 624 -24.92 7.74 13.50
CA SER A 624 -24.04 8.72 12.87
C SER A 624 -24.75 10.00 12.43
N VAL A 625 -24.01 11.11 12.52
CA VAL A 625 -24.43 12.42 12.03
C VAL A 625 -23.32 13.07 11.20
N TRP A 626 -23.68 13.56 10.02
CA TRP A 626 -22.72 13.98 9.00
C TRP A 626 -22.47 15.48 8.95
N PHE A 627 -21.21 15.83 8.74
CA PHE A 627 -20.73 17.18 8.52
C PHE A 627 -19.82 17.22 7.28
N THR A 628 -19.67 18.40 6.68
CA THR A 628 -18.84 18.61 5.50
C THR A 628 -17.99 19.87 5.67
N TRP A 629 -16.70 19.77 5.40
CA TRP A 629 -15.74 20.85 5.57
C TRP A 629 -14.76 20.88 4.40
N THR A 630 -14.63 22.02 3.72
CA THR A 630 -13.75 22.16 2.54
C THR A 630 -12.53 23.01 2.90
N ALA A 631 -11.34 22.43 2.78
CA ALA A 631 -10.09 23.06 3.19
C ALA A 631 -9.79 24.34 2.37
N PRO A 632 -9.63 25.51 3.00
CA PRO A 632 -9.34 26.75 2.27
C PRO A 632 -7.91 26.79 1.71
N SER A 633 -6.99 26.02 2.28
CA SER A 633 -5.58 25.90 1.88
C SER A 633 -4.99 24.57 2.41
N ASN A 634 -3.73 24.29 2.10
CA ASN A 634 -3.02 23.20 2.77
C ASN A 634 -2.81 23.54 4.25
N GLY A 635 -2.99 22.58 5.14
CA GLY A 635 -2.87 22.82 6.58
C GLY A 635 -3.12 21.60 7.44
N LEU A 636 -3.38 21.90 8.72
CA LEU A 636 -3.73 20.95 9.76
C LEU A 636 -5.16 21.23 10.23
N LEU A 637 -6.05 20.25 10.07
CA LEU A 637 -7.37 20.23 10.69
C LEU A 637 -7.27 19.43 11.99
N SER A 638 -7.84 19.93 13.08
CA SER A 638 -8.13 19.14 14.28
C SER A 638 -9.62 19.16 14.54
N VAL A 639 -10.20 18.01 14.89
CA VAL A 639 -11.63 17.84 15.20
C VAL A 639 -11.76 16.99 16.45
N ASP A 640 -12.59 17.40 17.39
CA ASP A 640 -12.83 16.66 18.63
C ASP A 640 -14.31 16.72 19.05
N THR A 641 -14.72 15.80 19.91
CA THR A 641 -16.08 15.68 20.46
C THR A 641 -16.12 15.92 21.99
N GLY A 642 -15.08 16.59 22.50
CA GLY A 642 -14.76 16.67 23.93
C GLY A 642 -15.85 17.32 24.78
N GLY A 643 -16.40 16.54 25.71
CA GLY A 643 -17.48 16.96 26.59
C GLY A 643 -18.88 16.68 26.04
N SER A 644 -19.02 15.80 25.03
CA SER A 644 -20.28 15.12 24.70
C SER A 644 -20.81 14.29 25.90
N SER A 645 -22.07 13.87 25.87
CA SER A 645 -22.71 13.17 27.01
C SER A 645 -22.57 11.64 27.00
N PHE A 646 -21.90 11.08 26.00
CA PHE A 646 -21.86 9.65 25.67
C PHE A 646 -20.47 9.28 25.10
N ASP A 647 -20.19 8.00 24.95
CA ASP A 647 -18.95 7.47 24.36
C ASP A 647 -18.95 7.66 22.83
N THR A 648 -18.00 8.40 22.26
CA THR A 648 -18.09 8.92 20.88
C THR A 648 -17.05 8.39 19.89
N LEU A 649 -17.53 8.04 18.70
CA LEU A 649 -16.72 7.74 17.51
C LEU A 649 -16.62 8.96 16.60
N LEU A 650 -15.45 9.15 15.98
CA LEU A 650 -15.21 10.22 15.02
C LEU A 650 -14.46 9.68 13.79
N GLY A 651 -15.01 9.89 12.60
CA GLY A 651 -14.41 9.49 11.33
C GLY A 651 -14.31 10.65 10.35
N ILE A 652 -13.18 10.79 9.64
CA ILE A 652 -12.96 11.81 8.61
C ILE A 652 -12.59 11.15 7.29
N TYR A 653 -13.38 11.43 6.26
CA TYR A 653 -13.37 10.78 4.96
C TYR A 653 -13.17 11.76 3.82
N THR A 654 -12.74 11.26 2.67
CA THR A 654 -12.87 11.93 1.36
C THR A 654 -13.76 11.10 0.43
N GLY A 655 -14.55 11.79 -0.39
CA GLY A 655 -15.47 11.17 -1.35
C GLY A 655 -16.76 11.97 -1.51
N SER A 656 -17.55 11.62 -2.53
CA SER A 656 -18.76 12.36 -2.93
C SER A 656 -20.09 11.62 -2.67
N SER A 657 -20.04 10.35 -2.25
CA SER A 657 -21.21 9.55 -1.86
C SER A 657 -20.81 8.50 -0.83
N VAL A 658 -21.75 8.12 0.04
CA VAL A 658 -21.55 7.25 1.21
C VAL A 658 -20.85 5.93 0.86
N GLY A 659 -21.37 5.17 -0.11
CA GLY A 659 -20.77 3.92 -0.61
C GLY A 659 -19.49 4.06 -1.45
N ALA A 660 -18.85 5.23 -1.45
CA ALA A 660 -17.61 5.54 -2.17
C ALA A 660 -16.63 6.40 -1.35
N LEU A 661 -16.77 6.41 -0.02
CA LEU A 661 -15.85 7.10 0.89
C LEU A 661 -14.50 6.38 1.03
N THR A 662 -13.47 7.16 1.33
CA THR A 662 -12.13 6.71 1.71
C THR A 662 -11.73 7.40 3.00
N GLU A 663 -11.43 6.65 4.06
CA GLU A 663 -11.03 7.19 5.35
C GLU A 663 -9.66 7.88 5.28
N VAL A 664 -9.51 8.98 6.02
CA VAL A 664 -8.29 9.79 6.14
C VAL A 664 -7.74 9.73 7.56
N ALA A 665 -8.63 9.79 8.56
CA ALA A 665 -8.34 9.56 9.96
C ALA A 665 -9.63 9.16 10.70
N SER A 666 -9.49 8.47 11.82
CA SER A 666 -10.57 8.12 12.73
C SER A 666 -10.06 8.01 14.17
N ASN A 667 -10.94 8.17 15.15
CA ASN A 667 -10.65 8.00 16.57
C ASN A 667 -11.90 7.62 17.38
N ASP A 668 -11.66 7.06 18.56
CA ASP A 668 -12.61 6.45 19.50
C ASP A 668 -12.34 7.12 20.88
N ASP A 669 -11.47 6.55 21.71
CA ASP A 669 -10.88 7.26 22.86
C ASP A 669 -9.88 8.36 22.45
N TRP A 670 -10.00 9.58 23.02
CA TRP A 670 -8.88 10.54 23.08
C TRP A 670 -7.84 10.12 24.14
N SER A 671 -8.24 9.38 25.19
CA SER A 671 -7.32 8.77 26.16
C SER A 671 -7.99 7.65 26.97
N GLU A 672 -7.19 6.79 27.63
CA GLU A 672 -7.63 5.77 28.62
C GLU A 672 -8.51 6.30 29.78
N SER A 673 -8.75 7.62 29.84
CA SER A 673 -9.53 8.30 30.88
C SER A 673 -10.64 9.21 30.33
N MET A 674 -10.83 9.27 29.01
CA MET A 674 -11.76 10.21 28.38
C MET A 674 -12.30 9.66 27.06
N VAL A 675 -13.47 9.03 27.18
CA VAL A 675 -14.30 8.38 26.15
C VAL A 675 -14.96 9.34 25.15
N THR A 676 -14.22 10.36 24.72
CA THR A 676 -14.67 11.28 23.68
C THR A 676 -13.56 11.52 22.68
N SER A 677 -13.80 11.19 21.41
CA SER A 677 -12.80 11.19 20.35
C SER A 677 -12.21 12.56 20.00
N SER A 678 -10.94 12.54 19.60
CA SER A 678 -10.16 13.66 19.07
C SER A 678 -9.21 13.20 17.96
N ILE A 679 -9.31 13.83 16.80
CA ILE A 679 -8.38 13.72 15.69
C ILE A 679 -7.55 15.00 15.65
N GLU A 680 -6.38 14.97 16.27
CA GLU A 680 -5.47 16.12 16.31
C GLU A 680 -4.59 16.19 15.04
N LYS A 681 -4.47 17.39 14.46
CA LYS A 681 -3.48 17.74 13.42
C LYS A 681 -3.47 16.77 12.22
N MET A 682 -4.63 16.45 11.69
CA MET A 682 -4.77 15.74 10.42
C MET A 682 -4.35 16.66 9.25
N ARG A 683 -3.41 16.19 8.41
CA ARG A 683 -2.97 16.93 7.21
C ARG A 683 -4.10 17.02 6.18
N VAL A 684 -4.46 18.24 5.79
CA VAL A 684 -5.52 18.54 4.80
C VAL A 684 -4.97 19.32 3.60
N LYS A 685 -5.57 19.08 2.44
CA LYS A 685 -5.14 19.64 1.15
C LYS A 685 -6.16 20.65 0.62
N ALA A 686 -5.67 21.80 0.15
CA ALA A 686 -6.46 22.90 -0.39
C ALA A 686 -7.54 22.44 -1.39
N GLY A 687 -8.75 22.98 -1.25
CA GLY A 687 -9.89 22.69 -2.13
C GLY A 687 -10.48 21.28 -2.00
N THR A 688 -9.97 20.45 -1.10
CA THR A 688 -10.52 19.11 -0.82
C THR A 688 -11.67 19.23 0.17
N THR A 689 -12.81 18.63 -0.15
CA THR A 689 -13.94 18.48 0.78
C THR A 689 -13.76 17.20 1.60
N TYR A 690 -13.71 17.38 2.92
CA TYR A 690 -13.68 16.32 3.91
C TYR A 690 -15.10 16.12 4.45
N ARG A 691 -15.47 14.86 4.65
CA ARG A 691 -16.74 14.43 5.22
C ARG A 691 -16.44 13.90 6.62
N ILE A 692 -16.99 14.54 7.63
CA ILE A 692 -16.76 14.22 9.03
C ILE A 692 -18.04 13.55 9.53
N ALA A 693 -17.95 12.38 10.12
CA ALA A 693 -19.05 11.72 10.82
C ALA A 693 -18.70 11.64 12.31
N ALA A 694 -19.70 11.92 13.15
CA ALA A 694 -19.64 11.63 14.58
C ALA A 694 -20.78 10.66 14.92
N ASP A 695 -20.51 9.67 15.76
CA ASP A 695 -21.39 8.54 16.10
C ASP A 695 -21.03 8.09 17.54
N GLY A 696 -21.62 7.01 18.06
CA GLY A 696 -21.34 6.49 19.41
C GLY A 696 -20.80 5.07 19.45
N PHE A 697 -19.90 4.81 20.40
CA PHE A 697 -19.35 3.48 20.66
C PHE A 697 -20.46 2.52 21.13
N ASP A 698 -20.42 1.25 20.69
CA ASP A 698 -21.46 0.21 20.97
C ASP A 698 -22.91 0.65 20.63
N GLY A 699 -23.09 1.71 19.82
CA GLY A 699 -24.39 2.31 19.50
C GLY A 699 -24.90 3.36 20.50
N GLU A 700 -24.05 3.96 21.33
CA GLU A 700 -24.44 5.06 22.21
C GLU A 700 -24.93 6.32 21.46
N MET A 701 -25.76 7.13 22.12
CA MET A 701 -26.35 8.35 21.57
C MET A 701 -26.46 9.43 22.66
N GLY A 702 -26.51 10.71 22.29
CA GLY A 702 -26.77 11.78 23.24
C GLY A 702 -26.43 13.17 22.72
N ASP A 703 -26.09 14.09 23.63
CA ASP A 703 -25.68 15.46 23.29
C ASP A 703 -24.22 15.48 22.82
N LEU A 704 -24.04 15.52 21.50
CA LEU A 704 -22.76 15.68 20.83
C LEU A 704 -22.28 17.14 20.92
N LYS A 705 -21.00 17.33 21.24
CA LYS A 705 -20.31 18.64 21.22
C LYS A 705 -19.11 18.60 20.27
N LEU A 706 -19.37 18.76 18.98
CA LEU A 706 -18.34 18.80 17.95
C LEU A 706 -17.57 20.12 17.99
N ARG A 707 -16.24 20.07 18.05
CA ARG A 707 -15.33 21.21 17.95
C ARG A 707 -14.34 20.96 16.81
N TRP A 708 -13.95 22.02 16.11
CA TRP A 708 -12.92 21.92 15.08
C TRP A 708 -12.07 23.18 14.99
N SER A 709 -10.83 23.03 14.55
CA SER A 709 -9.89 24.13 14.32
C SER A 709 -9.00 23.83 13.11
N PHE A 710 -8.66 24.87 12.36
CA PHE A 710 -7.80 24.74 11.18
C PHE A 710 -6.66 25.75 11.23
N VAL A 711 -5.43 25.28 10.98
CA VAL A 711 -4.24 26.14 10.87
C VAL A 711 -3.51 25.86 9.56
N THR A 712 -3.05 26.91 8.89
CA THR A 712 -2.39 26.79 7.57
C THR A 712 -0.95 26.30 7.71
N SER A 713 -0.54 25.38 6.84
CA SER A 713 0.85 24.97 6.66
C SER A 713 1.62 25.98 5.79
N PRO A 714 2.97 25.97 5.80
CA PRO A 714 3.76 26.78 4.88
C PRO A 714 3.42 26.52 3.41
N ALA A 715 3.52 27.56 2.58
CA ALA A 715 3.19 27.46 1.15
C ALA A 715 4.09 26.51 0.34
N ASN A 716 5.21 26.06 0.92
CA ASN A 716 6.20 25.15 0.34
C ASN A 716 6.40 23.88 1.19
N ASP A 717 5.34 23.42 1.87
CA ASP A 717 5.32 22.21 2.69
C ASP A 717 5.37 20.91 1.84
N ASP A 718 4.82 20.92 0.62
CA ASP A 718 4.93 19.81 -0.33
C ASP A 718 6.19 19.97 -1.21
N PHE A 719 6.88 18.87 -1.56
CA PHE A 719 7.91 18.83 -2.61
C PHE A 719 7.39 19.38 -3.94
N ALA A 720 6.12 19.13 -4.27
CA ALA A 720 5.49 19.67 -5.47
C ALA A 720 5.41 21.22 -5.45
N ALA A 721 5.30 21.82 -4.27
CA ALA A 721 5.21 23.26 -4.02
C ALA A 721 6.57 23.90 -3.63
N ALA A 722 7.68 23.17 -3.77
CA ALA A 722 9.01 23.60 -3.34
C ALA A 722 9.38 25.01 -3.84
N ARG A 723 9.63 25.93 -2.89
CA ARG A 723 9.86 27.35 -3.17
C ARG A 723 11.15 27.55 -3.99
N ALA A 724 11.04 28.18 -5.14
CA ALA A 724 12.19 28.52 -5.97
C ALA A 724 13.12 29.51 -5.23
N LEU A 725 14.41 29.18 -5.15
CA LEU A 725 15.44 30.09 -4.64
C LEU A 725 15.94 30.99 -5.78
N THR A 726 15.61 32.28 -5.73
CA THR A 726 15.98 33.27 -6.75
C THR A 726 16.48 34.58 -6.11
N PRO A 727 17.51 35.24 -6.69
CA PRO A 727 18.27 34.82 -7.87
C PRO A 727 19.21 33.63 -7.57
N ALA A 728 19.67 32.94 -8.61
CA ALA A 728 20.34 31.63 -8.46
C ALA A 728 21.81 31.73 -8.03
N ASP A 729 22.42 32.90 -8.12
CA ASP A 729 23.80 33.21 -7.71
C ASP A 729 23.93 33.49 -6.19
N GLY A 730 22.92 34.07 -5.55
CA GLY A 730 22.85 34.14 -4.09
C GLY A 730 21.66 34.93 -3.55
N GLY A 731 21.33 34.71 -2.28
CA GLY A 731 20.25 35.43 -1.61
C GLY A 731 19.97 34.93 -0.21
N SER A 732 18.97 35.53 0.43
CA SER A 732 18.39 35.02 1.67
C SER A 732 16.88 35.31 1.75
N LEU A 733 16.19 34.49 2.55
CA LEU A 733 14.77 34.63 2.86
C LEU A 733 14.53 34.34 4.34
N VAL A 734 13.41 34.84 4.86
CA VAL A 734 12.85 34.43 6.15
C VAL A 734 11.44 33.90 5.91
N GLN A 735 11.07 32.80 6.55
CA GLN A 735 9.69 32.29 6.56
C GLN A 735 9.41 31.50 7.83
N SER A 736 8.14 31.45 8.26
CA SER A 736 7.72 30.52 9.30
C SER A 736 7.74 29.08 8.78
N THR A 737 7.99 28.16 9.70
CA THR A 737 7.89 26.70 9.54
C THR A 737 6.89 26.07 10.52
N ALA A 738 6.17 26.90 11.29
CA ALA A 738 5.07 26.45 12.12
C ALA A 738 3.99 25.77 11.26
N ASN A 739 3.41 24.69 11.78
CA ASN A 739 2.47 23.81 11.07
C ASN A 739 3.02 23.18 9.77
N ALA A 740 4.35 23.09 9.62
CA ALA A 740 4.92 22.22 8.60
C ALA A 740 4.54 20.75 8.86
N THR A 741 4.51 19.91 7.82
CA THR A 741 4.13 18.50 7.94
C THR A 741 4.90 17.59 6.98
N LYS A 742 5.19 16.36 7.39
CA LYS A 742 5.84 15.37 6.51
C LYS A 742 4.86 14.92 5.40
N GLU A 743 5.31 14.74 4.16
CA GLU A 743 4.49 14.19 3.07
C GLU A 743 4.73 12.69 2.84
N THR A 744 3.76 12.00 2.22
CA THR A 744 3.84 10.56 1.98
C THR A 744 4.90 10.23 0.92
N GLY A 745 5.90 9.44 1.31
CA GLY A 745 7.04 9.09 0.46
C GLY A 745 8.24 10.04 0.59
N GLU A 746 8.18 11.02 1.49
CA GLU A 746 9.29 11.89 1.84
C GLU A 746 10.44 11.12 2.52
N PRO A 747 11.69 11.24 2.02
CA PRO A 747 12.83 10.56 2.61
C PRO A 747 13.21 11.15 3.96
N ASP A 748 13.70 10.31 4.86
CA ASP A 748 14.14 10.72 6.19
C ASP A 748 15.43 11.56 6.09
N HIS A 749 15.30 12.88 6.29
CA HIS A 749 16.24 13.80 5.65
C HIS A 749 17.68 13.77 6.16
N VAL A 750 17.86 13.48 7.45
CA VAL A 750 19.19 13.34 8.06
C VAL A 750 19.28 12.07 8.92
N TRP A 751 18.20 11.66 9.58
CA TRP A 751 18.05 10.30 10.17
C TRP A 751 16.61 9.78 10.19
N TRP A 752 15.65 10.64 10.54
CA TRP A 752 14.24 10.28 10.74
C TRP A 752 13.32 11.20 9.94
N GLY A 753 12.12 10.73 9.67
CA GLY A 753 11.06 11.51 9.06
C GLY A 753 10.61 12.62 9.99
N ARG A 754 10.62 13.86 9.51
CA ARG A 754 10.24 15.06 10.27
C ARG A 754 9.49 16.02 9.36
N PRO A 755 8.60 16.88 9.91
CA PRO A 755 8.04 18.03 9.20
C PRO A 755 9.12 18.84 8.48
N SER A 756 8.91 19.14 7.20
CA SER A 756 9.89 19.80 6.34
C SER A 756 9.30 20.99 5.60
N VAL A 757 10.17 21.89 5.12
CA VAL A 757 9.81 22.84 4.07
C VAL A 757 10.79 22.71 2.90
N TRP A 758 10.23 22.66 1.69
CA TRP A 758 10.96 22.36 0.47
C TRP A 758 11.35 23.61 -0.31
N PHE A 759 12.56 23.60 -0.84
CA PHE A 759 13.09 24.60 -1.75
C PHE A 759 13.63 23.95 -3.03
N SER A 760 13.66 24.71 -4.11
CA SER A 760 14.13 24.28 -5.43
C SER A 760 15.13 25.28 -5.97
N TRP A 761 16.34 24.84 -6.31
CA TRP A 761 17.41 25.70 -6.81
C TRP A 761 18.08 25.06 -8.03
N THR A 762 18.13 25.78 -9.15
CA THR A 762 18.74 25.29 -10.39
C THR A 762 20.10 25.96 -10.61
N ALA A 763 21.16 25.16 -10.67
CA ALA A 763 22.53 25.68 -10.79
C ALA A 763 22.72 26.44 -12.12
N PRO A 764 23.07 27.75 -12.11
CA PRO A 764 23.17 28.54 -13.34
C PRO A 764 24.42 28.20 -14.15
N SER A 765 25.44 27.60 -13.52
CA SER A 765 26.62 27.04 -14.17
C SER A 765 27.20 25.91 -13.31
N ALA A 766 28.27 25.24 -13.76
CA ALA A 766 29.02 24.34 -12.91
C ALA A 766 29.77 25.15 -11.85
N GLY A 767 29.76 24.72 -10.59
CA GLY A 767 30.24 25.54 -9.50
C GLY A 767 30.11 24.88 -8.15
N ARG A 768 30.07 25.70 -7.11
CA ARG A 768 29.98 25.31 -5.72
C ARG A 768 28.94 26.17 -5.01
N VAL A 769 27.92 25.53 -4.46
CA VAL A 769 26.88 26.20 -3.67
C VAL A 769 27.11 25.96 -2.18
N THR A 770 26.78 26.96 -1.37
CA THR A 770 26.58 26.81 0.06
C THR A 770 25.11 27.11 0.37
N PHE A 771 24.48 26.20 1.11
CA PHE A 771 23.15 26.39 1.70
C PHE A 771 23.31 26.54 3.20
N ASP A 772 22.65 27.53 3.79
CA ASP A 772 22.94 27.99 5.15
C ASP A 772 21.66 28.43 5.86
N THR A 773 21.35 27.80 7.00
CA THR A 773 20.19 28.18 7.83
C THR A 773 20.58 29.01 9.06
N ALA A 774 21.83 29.50 9.08
CA ALA A 774 22.41 30.30 10.15
C ALA A 774 21.45 31.43 10.58
N GLY A 775 21.03 31.33 11.84
CA GLY A 775 20.26 32.39 12.48
C GLY A 775 18.77 32.17 12.59
N SER A 776 18.25 31.03 12.17
CA SER A 776 16.91 30.56 12.55
C SER A 776 16.74 30.57 14.08
N ASP A 777 15.50 30.76 14.57
CA ASP A 777 15.18 30.87 16.00
C ASP A 777 14.88 29.51 16.68
N TYR A 778 15.06 28.41 15.93
CA TYR A 778 14.98 27.02 16.36
C TYR A 778 16.14 26.22 15.75
N ASN A 779 16.43 25.01 16.26
CA ASN A 779 17.51 24.18 15.69
C ASN A 779 17.08 23.51 14.39
N THR A 780 17.79 23.80 13.29
CA THR A 780 17.47 23.32 11.94
C THR A 780 18.42 22.20 11.47
N MET A 781 17.86 21.20 10.80
CA MET A 781 18.59 20.19 10.02
C MET A 781 18.24 20.35 8.54
N MET A 782 19.14 19.99 7.61
CA MET A 782 18.94 20.26 6.18
C MET A 782 19.54 19.17 5.29
N ALA A 783 18.86 18.86 4.18
CA ALA A 783 19.36 17.93 3.17
C ALA A 783 19.07 18.40 1.74
N ALA A 784 20.02 18.16 0.84
CA ALA A 784 19.96 18.47 -0.58
C ALA A 784 19.89 17.19 -1.41
N TYR A 785 19.02 17.20 -2.42
CA TYR A 785 18.66 16.06 -3.26
C TYR A 785 18.73 16.40 -4.75
N THR A 786 18.83 15.35 -5.56
CA THR A 786 18.54 15.40 -7.00
C THR A 786 17.41 14.41 -7.32
N GLY A 787 16.58 14.76 -8.30
CA GLY A 787 15.40 13.98 -8.71
C GLY A 787 14.17 14.85 -8.94
N SER A 788 13.12 14.26 -9.53
CA SER A 788 11.88 14.95 -9.93
C SER A 788 10.61 14.43 -9.25
N SER A 789 10.72 13.45 -8.36
CA SER A 789 9.62 12.90 -7.58
C SER A 789 10.12 12.50 -6.19
N VAL A 790 9.34 12.83 -5.15
CA VAL A 790 9.72 12.71 -3.73
C VAL A 790 10.19 11.30 -3.35
N SER A 791 9.50 10.27 -3.83
CA SER A 791 9.80 8.85 -3.55
C SER A 791 11.01 8.28 -4.30
N THR A 792 11.68 9.07 -5.14
CA THR A 792 12.85 8.66 -5.94
C THR A 792 14.04 9.62 -5.81
N LEU A 793 14.04 10.44 -4.76
CA LEU A 793 15.11 11.41 -4.54
C LEU A 793 16.44 10.75 -4.14
N THR A 794 17.51 11.17 -4.79
CA THR A 794 18.88 10.81 -4.43
C THR A 794 19.47 11.92 -3.58
N ASN A 795 19.77 11.63 -2.30
CA ASN A 795 20.49 12.56 -1.42
C ASN A 795 21.89 12.81 -1.99
N VAL A 796 22.32 14.08 -2.05
CA VAL A 796 23.65 14.50 -2.49
C VAL A 796 24.46 15.23 -1.40
N ALA A 797 23.79 15.73 -0.37
CA ALA A 797 24.40 16.20 0.88
C ALA A 797 23.35 16.32 1.99
N SER A 798 23.77 16.17 3.24
CA SER A 798 22.97 16.50 4.43
C SER A 798 23.86 17.12 5.50
N ASN A 799 23.28 17.98 6.35
CA ASN A 799 23.89 18.41 7.59
C ASN A 799 22.82 18.65 8.68
N GLN A 800 23.26 18.51 9.92
CA GLN A 800 22.52 18.53 11.18
C GLN A 800 23.12 19.54 12.16
N ASP A 801 24.43 19.83 12.06
CA ASP A 801 25.18 20.60 13.05
C ASP A 801 26.08 21.64 12.36
N ALA A 802 26.02 22.91 12.79
CA ALA A 802 27.02 23.93 12.49
C ALA A 802 27.87 24.25 13.73
N ASP A 803 28.87 23.41 13.95
CA ASP A 803 29.99 23.59 14.89
C ASP A 803 29.61 23.82 16.37
N SER A 804 29.67 22.73 17.14
CA SER A 804 29.53 22.71 18.60
C SER A 804 30.54 23.59 19.36
N ALA A 805 31.64 24.06 18.75
CA ALA A 805 32.54 25.04 19.37
C ALA A 805 31.93 26.47 19.43
N THR A 806 30.83 26.70 18.72
CA THR A 806 30.03 27.95 18.74
C THR A 806 28.57 27.71 19.17
N GLY A 807 28.21 26.44 19.37
CA GLY A 807 26.98 25.79 18.88
C GLY A 807 25.85 26.69 18.38
N MET A 808 25.96 27.15 17.13
CA MET A 808 24.80 27.70 16.44
C MET A 808 23.74 26.62 16.22
N THR A 809 22.47 26.97 16.46
CA THR A 809 21.29 26.11 16.27
C THR A 809 20.91 26.06 14.78
N ALA A 810 21.84 25.68 13.91
CA ALA A 810 21.66 25.79 12.47
C ALA A 810 22.39 24.71 11.67
N ALA A 811 21.78 24.23 10.59
CA ALA A 811 22.45 23.39 9.59
C ALA A 811 23.03 24.22 8.43
N ARG A 812 24.22 23.80 7.97
CA ARG A 812 24.92 24.40 6.83
C ARG A 812 25.51 23.33 5.92
N ILE A 813 25.05 23.26 4.67
CA ILE A 813 25.68 22.44 3.62
C ILE A 813 26.70 23.36 2.93
N SER A 814 27.94 23.34 3.41
CA SER A 814 29.04 24.09 2.81
C SER A 814 29.66 23.32 1.65
N SER A 815 30.07 24.03 0.59
CA SER A 815 30.89 23.49 -0.49
C SER A 815 30.29 22.32 -1.30
N LEU A 816 28.97 22.29 -1.52
CA LEU A 816 28.35 21.32 -2.43
C LEU A 816 28.75 21.64 -3.87
N ASP A 817 29.52 20.76 -4.51
CA ASP A 817 29.88 20.89 -5.93
C ASP A 817 28.70 20.49 -6.83
N VAL A 818 28.35 21.37 -7.78
CA VAL A 818 27.10 21.31 -8.55
C VAL A 818 27.31 21.47 -10.05
N MET A 819 26.44 20.81 -10.83
CA MET A 819 26.49 20.78 -12.30
C MET A 819 25.47 21.74 -12.94
N ALA A 820 25.90 22.45 -13.99
CA ALA A 820 25.08 23.42 -14.73
C ALA A 820 23.71 22.85 -15.16
N GLY A 821 22.65 23.63 -14.98
CA GLY A 821 21.28 23.25 -15.36
C GLY A 821 20.63 22.16 -14.50
N THR A 822 21.31 21.65 -13.48
CA THR A 822 20.73 20.66 -12.56
C THR A 822 19.91 21.36 -11.49
N THR A 823 18.66 20.91 -11.29
CA THR A 823 17.82 21.34 -10.16
C THR A 823 18.10 20.48 -8.94
N TYR A 824 18.50 21.15 -7.86
CA TYR A 824 18.65 20.59 -6.52
C TYR A 824 17.40 20.91 -5.70
N ARG A 825 16.99 19.95 -4.89
CA ARG A 825 15.81 20.03 -4.03
C ARG A 825 16.30 20.03 -2.59
N ILE A 826 15.99 21.06 -1.82
CA ILE A 826 16.50 21.23 -0.45
C ILE A 826 15.33 21.13 0.51
N ALA A 827 15.37 20.16 1.42
CA ALA A 827 14.46 20.07 2.54
C ALA A 827 15.14 20.64 3.79
N VAL A 828 14.41 21.47 4.54
CA VAL A 828 14.82 21.95 5.86
C VAL A 828 13.81 21.49 6.90
N VAL A 829 14.27 20.91 8.00
CA VAL A 829 13.46 20.39 9.12
C VAL A 829 13.95 20.97 10.44
N GLY A 830 13.15 20.83 11.51
CA GLY A 830 13.60 21.12 12.87
C GLY A 830 14.08 19.90 13.64
N GLU A 831 15.13 20.05 14.45
CA GLU A 831 15.48 19.05 15.46
C GLU A 831 14.33 18.91 16.47
N LEU A 832 14.02 17.67 16.89
CA LEU A 832 12.91 17.35 17.81
C LEU A 832 11.55 18.00 17.41
N GLU A 833 11.32 18.19 16.10
CA GLU A 833 10.12 18.83 15.55
C GLU A 833 9.93 20.30 15.95
N ALA A 834 11.00 20.97 16.39
CA ALA A 834 10.98 22.40 16.62
C ALA A 834 10.62 23.17 15.34
N THR A 835 9.79 24.21 15.47
CA THR A 835 9.41 25.07 14.34
C THR A 835 9.55 26.54 14.72
N GLY A 836 9.84 27.39 13.74
CA GLY A 836 9.97 28.83 13.95
C GLY A 836 10.25 29.59 12.65
N ASN A 837 10.86 30.76 12.75
CA ASN A 837 11.27 31.58 11.62
C ASN A 837 12.60 31.05 11.05
N LEU A 838 12.49 30.16 10.07
CA LEU A 838 13.60 29.71 9.23
C LEU A 838 14.20 30.93 8.51
N LYS A 839 15.49 31.18 8.75
CA LYS A 839 16.29 32.13 7.99
C LYS A 839 17.19 31.31 7.08
N PHE A 840 16.92 31.35 5.78
CA PHE A 840 17.59 30.49 4.82
C PHE A 840 18.33 31.34 3.77
N ALA A 841 19.64 31.12 3.67
CA ALA A 841 20.53 31.79 2.75
C ALA A 841 21.22 30.78 1.82
N TRP A 842 21.54 31.24 0.62
CA TRP A 842 22.33 30.49 -0.34
C TRP A 842 23.35 31.40 -1.02
N SER A 843 24.52 30.85 -1.33
CA SER A 843 25.55 31.53 -2.11
C SER A 843 26.20 30.56 -3.08
N PHE A 844 26.31 30.95 -4.34
CA PHE A 844 26.86 30.13 -5.41
C PHE A 844 28.10 30.76 -6.01
N ALA A 845 29.24 30.12 -5.79
CA ALA A 845 30.47 30.41 -6.50
C ALA A 845 30.47 29.62 -7.82
N ALA A 846 30.32 30.32 -8.95
CA ALA A 846 30.56 29.72 -10.26
C ALA A 846 32.01 29.22 -10.33
N ASN A 847 32.22 27.95 -10.70
CA ASN A 847 33.53 27.48 -11.08
C ASN A 847 33.80 28.07 -12.47
N VAL A 848 34.48 29.22 -12.51
CA VAL A 848 35.03 29.81 -13.74
C VAL A 848 36.23 28.96 -14.18
N ALA A 849 35.96 27.70 -14.48
CA ALA A 849 36.93 26.67 -14.83
C ALA A 849 37.66 27.12 -16.11
N PRO A 850 38.96 27.44 -16.05
CA PRO A 850 39.69 27.96 -17.20
C PRO A 850 39.71 26.91 -18.31
N LYS A 851 39.21 27.32 -19.48
CA LYS A 851 38.80 26.45 -20.59
C LYS A 851 39.99 25.92 -21.40
N PHE A 852 39.76 24.92 -22.23
CA PHE A 852 40.73 24.40 -23.18
C PHE A 852 41.26 25.48 -24.11
N VAL A 853 42.58 25.66 -24.13
CA VAL A 853 43.26 26.63 -24.99
C VAL A 853 43.81 25.93 -26.23
N SER A 854 43.07 26.07 -27.32
CA SER A 854 43.47 25.60 -28.65
C SER A 854 44.60 26.45 -29.25
N LEU A 855 45.68 25.80 -29.66
CA LEU A 855 46.87 26.41 -30.23
C LEU A 855 46.97 26.17 -31.75
N VAL A 856 47.89 26.87 -32.42
CA VAL A 856 48.32 26.50 -33.78
C VAL A 856 49.39 25.40 -33.64
N PRO A 857 49.29 24.26 -34.35
CA PRO A 857 50.20 23.14 -34.15
C PRO A 857 51.69 23.47 -34.33
N SER A 858 52.51 23.16 -33.33
CA SER A 858 53.97 23.45 -33.34
C SER A 858 54.81 22.35 -32.68
N ARG A 859 56.05 22.13 -33.14
CA ARG A 859 56.92 21.04 -32.65
C ARG A 859 57.68 21.40 -31.38
N ILE A 860 57.47 20.63 -30.32
CA ILE A 860 58.19 20.78 -29.04
C ILE A 860 59.19 19.66 -28.73
N LEU A 861 59.13 18.55 -29.49
CA LEU A 861 60.08 17.44 -29.44
C LEU A 861 60.47 17.00 -30.87
N ASP A 862 61.76 16.96 -31.17
CA ASP A 862 62.34 16.30 -32.34
C ASP A 862 63.69 15.67 -31.98
N THR A 863 63.66 14.38 -31.64
CA THR A 863 64.85 13.59 -31.26
C THR A 863 65.89 13.41 -32.38
N ARG A 864 65.64 13.91 -33.60
CA ARG A 864 66.61 13.86 -34.71
C ARG A 864 67.46 15.13 -34.78
N SER A 865 66.90 16.28 -34.40
CA SER A 865 67.58 17.59 -34.43
C SER A 865 67.94 18.15 -33.05
N GLY A 866 67.65 17.41 -31.98
CA GLY A 866 67.97 17.82 -30.61
C GLY A 866 66.93 18.76 -29.97
N ASN A 867 65.75 18.95 -30.58
CA ASN A 867 64.71 19.79 -29.99
C ASN A 867 64.03 19.04 -28.83
N GLY A 868 64.24 19.50 -27.60
CA GLY A 868 63.53 19.01 -26.40
C GLY A 868 64.02 17.68 -25.83
N ALA A 869 64.99 17.05 -26.50
CA ALA A 869 65.72 15.85 -26.07
C ALA A 869 67.06 15.80 -26.82
N PRO A 870 68.06 15.00 -26.39
CA PRO A 870 69.29 14.79 -27.16
C PRO A 870 69.01 14.31 -28.60
N ALA A 871 69.91 14.65 -29.53
CA ALA A 871 69.82 14.27 -30.95
C ALA A 871 70.22 12.80 -31.17
N ALA A 872 69.41 11.87 -30.66
CA ALA A 872 69.62 10.43 -30.73
C ALA A 872 68.29 9.66 -30.84
N MET A 873 68.34 8.42 -31.33
CA MET A 873 67.21 7.51 -31.21
C MET A 873 67.00 7.14 -29.74
N VAL A 874 65.76 7.12 -29.27
CA VAL A 874 65.41 6.54 -27.97
C VAL A 874 65.66 5.03 -28.05
N PRO A 875 66.41 4.43 -27.12
CA PRO A 875 66.68 2.99 -27.13
C PRO A 875 65.41 2.19 -26.80
N ALA A 876 65.42 0.89 -27.10
CA ALA A 876 64.34 -0.01 -26.71
C ALA A 876 64.12 0.02 -25.18
N TYR A 877 62.86 0.16 -24.77
CA TYR A 877 62.38 0.39 -23.40
C TYR A 877 62.81 1.71 -22.74
N GLY A 878 63.66 2.53 -23.38
CA GLY A 878 64.06 3.86 -22.90
C GLY A 878 62.94 4.90 -23.00
N GLN A 879 63.17 6.06 -22.37
CA GLN A 879 62.22 7.18 -22.35
C GLN A 879 62.87 8.56 -22.54
N VAL A 880 62.03 9.53 -22.86
CA VAL A 880 62.32 10.96 -22.91
C VAL A 880 61.33 11.68 -22.00
N ASP A 881 61.83 12.48 -21.06
CA ASP A 881 61.00 13.35 -20.21
C ASP A 881 60.85 14.72 -20.87
N LEU A 882 59.83 14.86 -21.71
CA LEU A 882 59.58 16.07 -22.50
C LEU A 882 59.12 17.21 -21.60
N GLN A 883 59.86 18.32 -21.60
CA GLN A 883 59.38 19.60 -21.06
C GLN A 883 58.23 20.13 -21.92
N VAL A 884 57.05 20.28 -21.32
CA VAL A 884 55.83 20.74 -21.99
C VAL A 884 55.52 22.17 -21.59
N THR A 885 55.46 22.46 -20.29
CA THR A 885 55.18 23.83 -19.83
C THR A 885 56.36 24.75 -20.14
N GLY A 886 56.06 25.99 -20.54
CA GLY A 886 57.03 26.94 -21.06
C GLY A 886 57.44 26.71 -22.52
N ARG A 887 56.84 25.74 -23.23
CA ARG A 887 57.14 25.42 -24.63
C ARG A 887 55.88 25.42 -25.51
N GLY A 888 56.03 25.79 -26.78
CA GLY A 888 54.98 25.70 -27.80
C GLY A 888 53.67 26.47 -27.52
N GLY A 889 53.68 27.42 -26.59
CA GLY A 889 52.49 28.16 -26.14
C GLY A 889 51.77 27.59 -24.91
N VAL A 890 52.32 26.55 -24.27
CA VAL A 890 51.76 25.99 -23.02
C VAL A 890 52.33 26.73 -21.79
N PRO A 891 51.50 27.32 -20.92
CA PRO A 891 51.95 28.07 -19.73
C PRO A 891 52.40 27.14 -18.59
N ALA A 892 53.05 27.72 -17.58
CA ALA A 892 53.48 27.01 -16.37
C ALA A 892 52.33 26.28 -15.64
N GLY A 893 51.15 26.91 -15.56
CA GLY A 893 49.96 26.39 -14.88
C GLY A 893 49.06 25.48 -15.72
N ALA A 894 49.59 24.78 -16.74
CA ALA A 894 48.81 23.79 -17.48
C ALA A 894 48.75 22.45 -16.72
N SER A 895 47.57 21.83 -16.67
CA SER A 895 47.33 20.54 -16.01
C SER A 895 47.41 19.34 -16.96
N ALA A 896 47.14 19.55 -18.24
CA ALA A 896 47.27 18.56 -19.30
C ALA A 896 47.55 19.21 -20.66
N VAL A 897 48.09 18.44 -21.60
CA VAL A 897 48.46 18.87 -22.95
C VAL A 897 47.87 17.95 -24.01
N VAL A 898 47.57 18.50 -25.18
CA VAL A 898 47.16 17.76 -26.39
C VAL A 898 48.34 17.73 -27.35
N LEU A 899 48.89 16.54 -27.57
CA LEU A 899 50.07 16.28 -28.41
C LEU A 899 49.72 15.33 -29.57
N ASN A 900 50.22 15.61 -30.77
CA ASN A 900 50.35 14.63 -31.84
C ASN A 900 51.76 14.01 -31.72
N VAL A 901 51.82 12.76 -31.25
CA VAL A 901 53.08 12.05 -30.96
C VAL A 901 53.37 11.06 -32.08
N THR A 902 54.57 11.12 -32.65
CA THR A 902 54.95 10.32 -33.83
C THR A 902 56.16 9.46 -33.52
N ALA A 903 56.04 8.14 -33.70
CA ALA A 903 57.19 7.25 -33.82
C ALA A 903 57.78 7.40 -35.24
N VAL A 904 59.08 7.68 -35.34
CA VAL A 904 59.79 7.93 -36.60
C VAL A 904 60.93 6.95 -36.76
N GLN A 905 61.03 6.33 -37.93
CA GLN A 905 62.04 5.32 -38.29
C GLN A 905 62.29 4.28 -37.17
N PRO A 906 61.24 3.63 -36.61
CA PRO A 906 61.43 2.57 -35.62
C PRO A 906 62.18 1.39 -36.24
N THR A 907 63.12 0.79 -35.49
CA THR A 907 63.92 -0.35 -35.97
C THR A 907 63.23 -1.71 -35.80
N GLY A 908 62.03 -1.74 -35.21
CA GLY A 908 61.30 -2.95 -34.87
C GLY A 908 59.81 -2.69 -34.68
N TRP A 909 59.05 -3.75 -34.41
CA TRP A 909 57.66 -3.65 -33.99
C TRP A 909 57.59 -3.17 -32.54
N GLY A 910 56.63 -2.31 -32.21
CA GLY A 910 56.57 -1.74 -30.88
C GLY A 910 55.48 -0.71 -30.66
N TYR A 911 55.62 0.03 -29.55
CA TYR A 911 54.71 1.10 -29.17
C TYR A 911 55.41 2.23 -28.42
N LEU A 912 54.77 3.41 -28.44
CA LEU A 912 55.05 4.50 -27.52
C LEU A 912 54.03 4.51 -26.38
N THR A 913 54.48 4.80 -25.17
CA THR A 913 53.62 5.08 -23.99
C THR A 913 53.94 6.48 -23.49
N ALA A 914 52.92 7.31 -23.23
CA ALA A 914 53.05 8.68 -22.74
C ALA A 914 52.26 8.88 -21.45
N TRP A 915 52.89 9.41 -20.40
CA TRP A 915 52.29 9.55 -19.07
C TRP A 915 52.88 10.74 -18.28
N PRO A 916 52.21 11.24 -17.22
CA PRO A 916 52.77 12.30 -16.37
C PRO A 916 54.10 11.88 -15.73
N THR A 917 55.17 12.65 -15.95
CA THR A 917 56.48 12.41 -15.34
C THR A 917 56.38 12.34 -13.82
N GLY A 918 57.08 11.38 -13.20
CA GLY A 918 57.04 11.11 -11.76
C GLY A 918 55.92 10.15 -11.33
N ALA A 919 54.95 9.84 -12.19
CA ALA A 919 54.04 8.72 -11.95
C ALA A 919 54.63 7.39 -12.47
N ALA A 920 54.14 6.26 -11.93
CA ALA A 920 54.46 4.95 -12.44
C ALA A 920 54.03 4.80 -13.91
N LYS A 921 54.89 4.17 -14.73
CA LYS A 921 54.65 3.95 -16.16
C LYS A 921 53.46 2.98 -16.36
N PRO A 922 52.40 3.37 -17.09
CA PRO A 922 51.25 2.51 -17.31
C PRO A 922 51.53 1.42 -18.36
N THR A 923 50.68 0.40 -18.38
CA THR A 923 50.68 -0.68 -19.41
C THR A 923 50.01 -0.26 -20.73
N ALA A 924 49.52 0.98 -20.82
CA ALA A 924 48.88 1.53 -22.00
C ALA A 924 49.85 1.69 -23.18
N SER A 925 49.35 1.55 -24.41
CA SER A 925 50.08 1.91 -25.63
C SER A 925 49.36 3.06 -26.31
N ASN A 926 50.04 4.19 -26.51
CA ASN A 926 49.48 5.39 -27.13
C ASN A 926 49.67 5.37 -28.65
N VAL A 927 50.86 5.01 -29.13
CA VAL A 927 51.17 4.84 -30.57
C VAL A 927 51.62 3.42 -30.76
N ASN A 928 51.07 2.66 -31.71
CA ASN A 928 51.52 1.30 -32.03
C ASN A 928 52.08 1.31 -33.46
N TYR A 929 53.27 0.73 -33.65
CA TYR A 929 54.04 0.89 -34.89
C TYR A 929 54.78 -0.39 -35.31
N VAL A 930 55.17 -0.42 -36.58
CA VAL A 930 56.00 -1.46 -37.20
C VAL A 930 57.26 -0.83 -37.81
N ALA A 931 58.31 -1.63 -38.01
CA ALA A 931 59.62 -1.15 -38.44
C ALA A 931 59.55 -0.29 -39.72
N GLY A 932 60.35 0.78 -39.76
CA GLY A 932 60.50 1.66 -40.93
C GLY A 932 59.34 2.62 -41.22
N LEU A 933 58.14 2.43 -40.64
CA LEU A 933 56.99 3.32 -40.86
C LEU A 933 56.93 4.43 -39.81
N ASN A 934 56.74 5.68 -40.28
CA ASN A 934 56.46 6.82 -39.41
C ASN A 934 54.97 6.81 -39.07
N ILE A 935 54.62 6.66 -37.78
CA ILE A 935 53.22 6.49 -37.34
C ILE A 935 52.90 7.50 -36.22
N PRO A 936 51.93 8.40 -36.43
CA PRO A 936 51.41 9.31 -35.41
C PRO A 936 50.17 8.75 -34.68
N ASN A 937 49.95 9.15 -33.43
CA ASN A 937 48.62 9.19 -32.83
C ASN A 937 48.46 10.48 -32.00
N LEU A 938 47.22 10.94 -31.83
CA LEU A 938 46.90 12.01 -30.89
C LEU A 938 46.94 11.47 -29.44
N VAL A 939 47.41 12.30 -28.51
CA VAL A 939 47.52 11.97 -27.08
C VAL A 939 47.08 13.18 -26.28
N VAL A 940 46.11 12.99 -25.36
CA VAL A 940 45.86 13.94 -24.28
C VAL A 940 46.57 13.41 -23.04
N ALA A 941 47.63 14.08 -22.62
CA ALA A 941 48.49 13.64 -21.52
C ALA A 941 48.35 14.59 -20.32
N LYS A 942 48.13 14.01 -19.12
CA LYS A 942 48.31 14.74 -17.87
C LYS A 942 49.77 15.21 -17.76
N ILE A 943 49.98 16.45 -17.35
CA ILE A 943 51.31 16.99 -17.09
C ILE A 943 51.75 16.54 -15.69
N GLY A 944 53.01 16.08 -15.57
CA GLY A 944 53.60 15.59 -14.33
C GLY A 944 54.66 16.52 -13.74
N ALA A 945 55.50 15.95 -12.87
CA ALA A 945 56.51 16.65 -12.09
C ALA A 945 57.43 17.54 -12.96
N GLY A 946 57.59 18.80 -12.55
CA GLY A 946 58.38 19.80 -13.29
C GLY A 946 57.74 20.29 -14.59
N GLY A 947 56.47 20.01 -14.87
CA GLY A 947 55.80 20.42 -16.11
C GLY A 947 56.09 19.50 -17.30
N ARG A 948 56.37 18.21 -17.02
CA ARG A 948 56.87 17.24 -17.99
C ARG A 948 55.90 16.09 -18.30
N VAL A 949 56.05 15.51 -19.49
CA VAL A 949 55.40 14.26 -19.90
C VAL A 949 56.49 13.27 -20.31
N SER A 950 56.50 12.10 -19.67
CA SER A 950 57.44 11.03 -20.00
C SER A 950 56.88 10.23 -21.18
N ILE A 951 57.71 10.03 -22.21
CA ILE A 951 57.38 9.24 -23.40
C ILE A 951 58.43 8.15 -23.58
N ALA A 952 58.01 6.89 -23.44
CA ALA A 952 58.86 5.71 -23.64
C ALA A 952 58.57 5.01 -24.96
N SER A 953 59.57 4.32 -25.51
CA SER A 953 59.45 3.50 -26.71
C SER A 953 59.81 2.05 -26.41
N SER A 954 59.02 1.06 -26.88
CA SER A 954 59.34 -0.36 -26.65
C SER A 954 60.42 -0.91 -27.59
N ALA A 955 60.65 -0.26 -28.73
CA ALA A 955 61.73 -0.55 -29.68
C ALA A 955 62.53 0.73 -29.98
N ARG A 956 63.74 0.60 -30.52
CA ARG A 956 64.58 1.76 -30.82
C ARG A 956 63.94 2.61 -31.92
N SER A 957 63.71 3.89 -31.66
CA SER A 957 63.01 4.79 -32.59
C SER A 957 63.38 6.25 -32.35
N HIS A 958 63.18 7.12 -33.35
CA HIS A 958 63.00 8.53 -33.07
C HIS A 958 61.56 8.80 -32.60
N ILE A 959 61.40 9.84 -31.79
CA ILE A 959 60.11 10.38 -31.34
C ILE A 959 60.02 11.85 -31.76
N LEU A 960 58.83 12.24 -32.24
CA LEU A 960 58.37 13.62 -32.40
C LEU A 960 57.18 13.88 -31.48
N ALA A 961 57.00 15.13 -31.04
CA ALA A 961 55.75 15.59 -30.47
C ALA A 961 55.43 17.03 -30.90
N ASP A 962 54.25 17.19 -31.50
CA ASP A 962 53.68 18.46 -31.95
C ASP A 962 52.51 18.84 -31.02
N VAL A 963 52.52 20.02 -30.41
CA VAL A 963 51.44 20.46 -29.49
C VAL A 963 50.30 21.15 -30.24
N ALA A 964 49.05 20.78 -29.92
CA ALA A 964 47.82 21.32 -30.53
C ALA A 964 46.96 22.14 -29.55
N GLY A 965 47.20 22.05 -28.24
CA GLY A 965 46.49 22.81 -27.22
C GLY A 965 46.80 22.32 -25.81
N TYR A 966 46.24 22.98 -24.79
CA TYR A 966 46.39 22.59 -23.39
C TYR A 966 45.14 22.86 -22.56
N TYR A 967 45.06 22.15 -21.44
CA TYR A 967 44.08 22.37 -20.38
C TYR A 967 44.77 23.10 -19.21
N PRO A 968 44.28 24.27 -18.79
CA PRO A 968 44.79 24.96 -17.60
C PRO A 968 44.53 24.17 -16.30
N ALA A 969 45.20 24.54 -15.20
CA ALA A 969 44.83 24.08 -13.86
C ALA A 969 43.43 24.59 -13.49
N GLY A 970 42.59 23.72 -12.92
CA GLY A 970 41.18 24.03 -12.62
C GLY A 970 40.21 23.92 -13.80
N SER A 971 40.67 23.51 -14.99
CA SER A 971 39.76 23.19 -16.10
C SER A 971 38.85 22.00 -15.75
N ALA A 972 37.68 21.89 -16.40
CA ALA A 972 36.75 20.78 -16.20
C ALA A 972 37.28 19.40 -16.66
N PHE A 973 38.43 19.35 -17.36
CA PHE A 973 39.05 18.09 -17.77
C PHE A 973 39.91 17.48 -16.66
N THR A 974 39.56 16.26 -16.27
CA THR A 974 40.38 15.45 -15.37
C THR A 974 41.32 14.55 -16.18
N GLY A 975 42.54 15.04 -16.40
CA GLY A 975 43.63 14.24 -16.98
C GLY A 975 44.20 13.23 -15.98
N MET A 976 44.48 12.01 -16.44
CA MET A 976 44.86 10.85 -15.62
C MET A 976 46.17 10.22 -16.12
N THR A 977 46.75 9.32 -15.33
CA THR A 977 47.69 8.32 -15.86
C THR A 977 46.87 7.27 -16.63
N PRO A 978 47.21 6.92 -17.89
CA PRO A 978 46.41 5.99 -18.68
C PRO A 978 46.10 4.64 -18.03
N VAL A 979 44.82 4.22 -18.02
CA VAL A 979 44.35 2.93 -17.45
C VAL A 979 43.63 2.08 -18.50
N ARG A 980 43.99 0.79 -18.56
CA ARG A 980 43.35 -0.22 -19.42
C ARG A 980 41.95 -0.59 -18.90
N VAL A 981 40.90 -0.34 -19.68
CA VAL A 981 39.50 -0.65 -19.32
C VAL A 981 38.85 -1.72 -20.21
N LEU A 982 39.38 -1.96 -21.41
CA LEU A 982 39.00 -3.10 -22.26
C LEU A 982 40.26 -3.85 -22.70
N ASP A 983 40.29 -5.17 -22.54
CA ASP A 983 41.23 -6.05 -23.24
C ASP A 983 40.58 -7.40 -23.52
N THR A 984 40.04 -7.52 -24.73
CA THR A 984 39.32 -8.72 -25.21
C THR A 984 40.16 -10.01 -25.23
N ARG A 985 41.49 -9.90 -25.14
CA ARG A 985 42.41 -11.06 -25.07
C ARG A 985 42.52 -11.65 -23.67
N THR A 986 42.21 -10.86 -22.64
CA THR A 986 42.29 -11.28 -21.23
C THR A 986 40.90 -11.46 -20.60
N GLY A 987 39.87 -10.80 -21.14
CA GLY A 987 38.55 -10.70 -20.51
C GLY A 987 38.37 -9.44 -19.65
N THR A 988 39.25 -8.45 -19.79
CA THR A 988 39.12 -7.17 -19.09
C THR A 988 38.02 -6.33 -19.74
N GLY A 989 36.99 -5.94 -18.98
CA GLY A 989 35.90 -5.04 -19.41
C GLY A 989 34.84 -5.64 -20.34
N ALA A 990 35.10 -6.80 -20.93
CA ALA A 990 34.20 -7.58 -21.78
C ALA A 990 34.64 -9.06 -21.81
N PRO A 991 33.81 -10.01 -22.29
CA PRO A 991 34.20 -11.41 -22.43
C PRO A 991 35.50 -11.61 -23.23
N LYS A 992 36.25 -12.66 -22.89
CA LYS A 992 37.52 -13.02 -23.55
C LYS A 992 37.27 -13.65 -24.93
N VAL A 993 36.97 -12.81 -25.93
CA VAL A 993 36.66 -13.23 -27.30
C VAL A 993 37.08 -12.15 -28.31
N ARG A 994 37.63 -12.56 -29.46
CA ARG A 994 37.91 -11.63 -30.56
C ARG A 994 36.57 -11.04 -31.05
N VAL A 995 36.49 -9.74 -31.27
CA VAL A 995 35.29 -9.12 -31.87
C VAL A 995 35.21 -9.58 -33.33
N PRO A 996 34.13 -10.22 -33.79
CA PRO A 996 34.03 -10.71 -35.16
C PRO A 996 33.82 -9.56 -36.15
N ALA A 997 34.05 -9.81 -37.44
CA ALA A 997 33.73 -8.88 -38.52
C ALA A 997 32.25 -8.47 -38.48
N GLY A 998 31.96 -7.17 -38.42
CA GLY A 998 30.60 -6.66 -38.24
C GLY A 998 30.04 -6.82 -36.82
N GLY A 999 30.84 -7.27 -35.86
CA GLY A 999 30.51 -7.37 -34.45
C GLY A 999 30.69 -6.07 -33.69
N SER A 1000 30.16 -6.04 -32.46
CA SER A 1000 30.29 -4.93 -31.53
C SER A 1000 30.61 -5.45 -30.13
N VAL A 1001 31.33 -4.65 -29.34
CA VAL A 1001 31.55 -4.85 -27.90
C VAL A 1001 31.15 -3.58 -27.15
N THR A 1002 30.45 -3.72 -26.02
CA THR A 1002 30.02 -2.60 -25.19
C THR A 1002 30.65 -2.72 -23.81
N LEU A 1003 31.33 -1.68 -23.36
CA LEU A 1003 31.92 -1.60 -22.02
C LEU A 1003 31.29 -0.47 -21.19
N THR A 1004 31.41 -0.60 -19.87
CA THR A 1004 31.16 0.49 -18.92
C THR A 1004 32.46 1.28 -18.75
N VAL A 1005 32.38 2.61 -18.82
CA VAL A 1005 33.51 3.53 -18.59
C VAL A 1005 33.22 4.42 -17.39
N GLY A 1006 32.05 5.05 -17.33
CA GLY A 1006 31.60 5.79 -16.15
C GLY A 1006 31.41 4.85 -14.95
N GLY A 1007 31.93 5.24 -13.79
CA GLY A 1007 32.02 4.39 -12.60
C GLY A 1007 33.22 3.42 -12.59
N THR A 1008 34.06 3.43 -13.63
CA THR A 1008 35.19 2.51 -13.77
C THR A 1008 36.52 3.27 -13.82
N ALA A 1009 37.59 2.68 -13.26
CA ALA A 1009 38.97 3.17 -13.35
C ALA A 1009 39.20 4.65 -12.94
N GLY A 1010 38.35 5.22 -12.08
CA GLY A 1010 38.44 6.63 -11.63
C GLY A 1010 37.70 7.65 -12.52
N VAL A 1011 36.90 7.19 -13.49
CA VAL A 1011 35.92 8.02 -14.21
C VAL A 1011 34.58 7.99 -13.43
N PRO A 1012 33.99 9.14 -13.03
CA PRO A 1012 32.67 9.16 -12.40
C PRO A 1012 31.55 8.68 -13.32
N LEU A 1013 30.45 8.19 -12.73
CA LEU A 1013 29.21 7.87 -13.49
C LEU A 1013 28.58 9.12 -14.16
N SER A 1014 28.86 10.30 -13.63
CA SER A 1014 28.41 11.61 -14.14
C SER A 1014 29.32 12.22 -15.23
N ALA A 1015 30.37 11.52 -15.66
CA ALA A 1015 31.18 11.96 -16.80
C ALA A 1015 30.34 11.97 -18.10
N SER A 1016 30.45 13.04 -18.89
CA SER A 1016 29.73 13.18 -20.16
C SER A 1016 30.50 12.58 -21.35
N ALA A 1017 31.83 12.54 -21.23
CA ALA A 1017 32.74 11.96 -22.21
C ALA A 1017 34.05 11.49 -21.58
N ALA A 1018 34.73 10.55 -22.24
CA ALA A 1018 36.03 10.04 -21.85
C ALA A 1018 37.05 10.15 -23.00
N MET A 1019 38.31 10.37 -22.65
CA MET A 1019 39.45 10.44 -23.56
C MET A 1019 40.00 9.02 -23.73
N LEU A 1020 39.58 8.35 -24.81
CA LEU A 1020 39.88 6.94 -25.07
C LEU A 1020 40.98 6.80 -26.12
N ASN A 1021 41.89 5.84 -25.92
CA ASN A 1021 42.73 5.32 -26.99
C ASN A 1021 42.28 3.90 -27.35
N VAL A 1022 41.79 3.72 -28.59
CA VAL A 1022 41.26 2.46 -29.10
C VAL A 1022 42.34 1.76 -29.90
N THR A 1023 42.81 0.60 -29.44
CA THR A 1023 43.85 -0.18 -30.11
C THR A 1023 43.28 -1.50 -30.67
N THR A 1024 43.60 -1.78 -31.92
CA THR A 1024 43.33 -3.05 -32.60
C THR A 1024 44.56 -3.94 -32.54
N VAL A 1025 44.39 -5.26 -32.40
CA VAL A 1025 45.50 -6.22 -32.33
C VAL A 1025 45.26 -7.38 -33.30
N ALA A 1026 46.22 -7.60 -34.20
CA ALA A 1026 46.24 -8.67 -35.22
C ALA A 1026 44.88 -8.89 -35.95
N PRO A 1027 44.28 -7.84 -36.55
CA PRO A 1027 43.02 -7.96 -37.29
C PRO A 1027 43.16 -8.91 -38.49
N ALA A 1028 42.15 -9.72 -38.77
CA ALA A 1028 42.18 -10.73 -39.84
C ALA A 1028 42.19 -10.11 -41.25
N ALA A 1029 41.51 -8.98 -41.45
CA ALA A 1029 41.43 -8.24 -42.71
C ALA A 1029 41.73 -6.75 -42.47
N ALA A 1030 41.84 -5.96 -43.55
CA ALA A 1030 41.80 -4.51 -43.44
C ALA A 1030 40.39 -4.04 -43.05
N GLY A 1031 40.27 -2.96 -42.29
CA GLY A 1031 39.00 -2.50 -41.75
C GLY A 1031 39.08 -1.27 -40.88
N THR A 1032 38.06 -1.08 -40.05
CA THR A 1032 37.84 0.08 -39.20
C THR A 1032 37.24 -0.32 -37.85
N VAL A 1033 37.48 0.50 -36.82
CA VAL A 1033 36.71 0.52 -35.57
C VAL A 1033 36.02 1.87 -35.43
N THR A 1034 34.78 1.84 -34.95
CA THR A 1034 34.01 3.03 -34.57
C THR A 1034 33.60 2.91 -33.11
N ALA A 1035 34.01 3.86 -32.27
CA ALA A 1035 33.60 3.97 -30.87
C ALA A 1035 32.54 5.07 -30.69
N PHE A 1036 31.40 4.74 -30.10
CA PHE A 1036 30.22 5.61 -30.03
C PHE A 1036 29.40 5.35 -28.74
N PRO A 1037 28.46 6.26 -28.36
CA PRO A 1037 27.66 6.09 -27.14
C PRO A 1037 26.82 4.82 -27.19
N ALA A 1038 26.77 4.07 -26.09
CA ALA A 1038 25.89 2.91 -26.00
C ALA A 1038 24.40 3.31 -26.12
N GLY A 1039 23.61 2.50 -26.83
CA GLY A 1039 22.20 2.76 -27.14
C GLY A 1039 21.94 3.55 -28.44
N VAL A 1040 22.98 4.02 -29.13
CA VAL A 1040 22.86 4.73 -30.42
C VAL A 1040 23.13 3.78 -31.59
N THR A 1041 22.44 3.96 -32.72
CA THR A 1041 22.73 3.25 -33.98
C THR A 1041 24.17 3.52 -34.42
N ALA A 1042 24.92 2.47 -34.79
CA ALA A 1042 26.34 2.60 -35.14
C ALA A 1042 26.56 3.59 -36.32
N PRO A 1043 27.31 4.68 -36.13
CA PRO A 1043 27.49 5.69 -37.17
C PRO A 1043 28.51 5.25 -38.23
N THR A 1044 28.48 5.90 -39.39
CA THR A 1044 29.41 5.67 -40.52
C THR A 1044 30.80 6.29 -40.33
N ALA A 1045 31.03 6.99 -39.22
CA ALA A 1045 32.29 7.63 -38.86
C ALA A 1045 33.36 6.63 -38.38
N THR A 1046 34.62 7.03 -38.43
CA THR A 1046 35.79 6.20 -38.12
C THR A 1046 36.52 6.68 -36.86
N SER A 1047 36.89 5.76 -35.97
CA SER A 1047 37.81 6.05 -34.85
C SER A 1047 39.24 5.60 -35.18
N VAL A 1048 39.41 4.42 -35.78
CA VAL A 1048 40.71 3.96 -36.32
C VAL A 1048 40.52 3.08 -37.56
N SER A 1049 41.35 3.28 -38.58
CA SER A 1049 41.50 2.42 -39.77
C SER A 1049 42.75 1.56 -39.64
N PHE A 1050 42.67 0.30 -40.06
CA PHE A 1050 43.74 -0.69 -39.90
C PHE A 1050 43.87 -1.63 -41.11
N ARG A 1051 45.05 -2.23 -41.27
CA ARG A 1051 45.37 -3.26 -42.27
C ARG A 1051 45.38 -4.65 -41.62
N SER A 1052 45.24 -5.71 -42.41
CA SER A 1052 45.38 -7.09 -41.90
C SER A 1052 46.73 -7.28 -41.17
N GLY A 1053 46.70 -7.98 -40.04
CA GLY A 1053 47.83 -8.19 -39.14
C GLY A 1053 48.31 -6.97 -38.35
N GLN A 1054 47.89 -5.75 -38.71
CA GLN A 1054 48.43 -4.52 -38.13
C GLN A 1054 47.86 -4.23 -36.73
N THR A 1055 48.74 -4.17 -35.73
CA THR A 1055 48.39 -3.58 -34.43
C THR A 1055 48.51 -2.06 -34.52
N ILE A 1056 47.39 -1.34 -34.46
CA ILE A 1056 47.35 0.13 -34.56
C ILE A 1056 46.30 0.72 -33.61
N ALA A 1057 46.59 1.92 -33.10
CA ALA A 1057 45.74 2.68 -32.20
C ALA A 1057 45.21 3.97 -32.83
N GLY A 1058 44.05 4.42 -32.37
CA GLY A 1058 43.49 5.74 -32.67
C GLY A 1058 42.78 6.33 -31.45
N PHE A 1059 43.07 7.59 -31.18
CA PHE A 1059 42.50 8.34 -30.06
C PHE A 1059 41.13 8.95 -30.39
N GLY A 1060 40.27 9.11 -29.37
CA GLY A 1060 39.10 9.98 -29.45
C GLY A 1060 38.53 10.38 -28.09
N VAL A 1061 38.00 11.61 -28.02
CA VAL A 1061 37.05 12.04 -27.00
C VAL A 1061 35.69 11.44 -27.37
N VAL A 1062 35.25 10.42 -26.63
CA VAL A 1062 34.04 9.65 -26.91
C VAL A 1062 32.97 9.99 -25.88
N LYS A 1063 31.80 10.43 -26.36
CA LYS A 1063 30.61 10.67 -25.52
C LYS A 1063 30.17 9.37 -24.84
N LEU A 1064 29.90 9.43 -23.54
CA LEU A 1064 29.34 8.30 -22.80
C LEU A 1064 27.81 8.20 -23.04
N GLY A 1065 27.33 6.97 -23.21
CA GLY A 1065 25.91 6.65 -23.30
C GLY A 1065 25.28 6.35 -21.93
N VAL A 1066 24.04 5.85 -21.95
CA VAL A 1066 23.28 5.50 -20.73
C VAL A 1066 24.10 4.56 -19.83
N GLY A 1067 24.16 4.85 -18.53
CA GLY A 1067 24.96 4.10 -17.56
C GLY A 1067 26.48 4.23 -17.75
N GLY A 1068 26.96 5.31 -18.39
CA GLY A 1068 28.39 5.57 -18.60
C GLY A 1068 29.04 4.66 -19.64
N ARG A 1069 28.26 4.09 -20.58
CA ARG A 1069 28.70 3.01 -21.48
C ARG A 1069 29.09 3.48 -22.88
N VAL A 1070 30.06 2.78 -23.48
CA VAL A 1070 30.56 3.00 -24.85
C VAL A 1070 30.49 1.70 -25.62
N THR A 1071 30.06 1.76 -26.88
CA THR A 1071 30.08 0.64 -27.84
C THR A 1071 31.19 0.86 -28.86
N LEU A 1072 31.97 -0.19 -29.12
CA LEU A 1072 32.93 -0.26 -30.22
C LEU A 1072 32.45 -1.29 -31.24
N ARG A 1073 32.32 -0.88 -32.50
CA ARG A 1073 31.98 -1.75 -33.63
C ARG A 1073 33.21 -1.94 -34.51
N SER A 1074 33.52 -3.17 -34.94
CA SER A 1074 34.60 -3.43 -35.89
C SER A 1074 34.09 -4.05 -37.19
N THR A 1075 34.70 -3.68 -38.31
CA THR A 1075 34.35 -4.22 -39.63
C THR A 1075 35.12 -5.48 -40.03
N ALA A 1076 36.13 -5.90 -39.26
CA ALA A 1076 36.89 -7.13 -39.47
C ALA A 1076 37.21 -7.82 -38.13
N THR A 1077 37.42 -9.14 -38.14
CA THR A 1077 37.67 -9.90 -36.90
C THR A 1077 39.00 -9.48 -36.26
N THR A 1078 38.96 -8.96 -35.03
CA THR A 1078 40.13 -8.39 -34.33
C THR A 1078 39.96 -8.48 -32.81
N ASP A 1079 41.07 -8.41 -32.08
CA ASP A 1079 41.00 -8.06 -30.66
C ASP A 1079 40.99 -6.54 -30.52
N LEU A 1080 40.20 -6.05 -29.56
CA LEU A 1080 40.09 -4.64 -29.16
C LEU A 1080 40.60 -4.42 -27.73
N LEU A 1081 41.35 -3.34 -27.59
CA LEU A 1081 41.93 -2.79 -26.37
C LEU A 1081 41.46 -1.34 -26.23
N VAL A 1082 41.15 -0.89 -25.01
CA VAL A 1082 40.84 0.53 -24.73
C VAL A 1082 41.57 1.00 -23.47
N ASP A 1083 42.33 2.08 -23.61
CA ASP A 1083 42.95 2.84 -22.52
C ASP A 1083 42.22 4.17 -22.30
N VAL A 1084 41.94 4.54 -21.04
CA VAL A 1084 41.37 5.83 -20.65
C VAL A 1084 42.48 6.76 -20.19
N GLY A 1085 42.63 7.94 -20.81
CA GLY A 1085 43.58 8.99 -20.42
C GLY A 1085 42.97 10.13 -19.58
N GLY A 1086 41.65 10.18 -19.44
CA GLY A 1086 40.93 11.21 -18.68
C GLY A 1086 39.45 11.30 -19.04
N TRP A 1087 38.74 12.24 -18.42
CA TRP A 1087 37.29 12.45 -18.60
C TRP A 1087 36.85 13.90 -18.37
N VAL A 1088 35.62 14.23 -18.77
CA VAL A 1088 34.96 15.53 -18.54
C VAL A 1088 33.55 15.36 -17.99
N PRO A 1089 33.07 16.23 -17.08
CA PRO A 1089 31.71 16.22 -16.54
C PRO A 1089 30.67 16.68 -17.58
N ALA A 1090 29.39 16.63 -17.21
CA ALA A 1090 28.36 17.40 -17.93
C ALA A 1090 28.60 18.92 -17.77
N GLY A 1091 28.23 19.71 -18.79
CA GLY A 1091 28.41 21.17 -18.77
C GLY A 1091 29.84 21.67 -18.97
N ALA A 1092 30.80 20.78 -19.25
CA ALA A 1092 32.17 21.17 -19.62
C ALA A 1092 32.23 21.90 -20.98
N ASP A 1093 33.28 22.68 -21.18
CA ASP A 1093 33.62 23.32 -22.46
C ASP A 1093 33.89 22.30 -23.59
N THR A 1094 34.38 21.13 -23.20
CA THR A 1094 34.72 19.98 -24.04
C THR A 1094 33.48 19.14 -24.27
N VAL A 1095 32.83 19.31 -25.43
CA VAL A 1095 31.55 18.67 -25.74
C VAL A 1095 31.75 17.56 -26.79
N ALA A 1096 31.56 16.32 -26.36
CA ALA A 1096 31.56 15.16 -27.26
C ALA A 1096 30.16 14.89 -27.83
N SER A 1097 30.11 14.49 -29.10
CA SER A 1097 28.88 14.12 -29.82
C SER A 1097 28.89 12.63 -30.20
N THR A 1098 27.77 12.14 -30.76
CA THR A 1098 27.83 10.94 -31.61
C THR A 1098 28.78 11.23 -32.78
N PRO A 1099 29.72 10.33 -33.12
CA PRO A 1099 30.61 10.53 -34.26
C PRO A 1099 29.84 10.64 -35.59
N ALA A 1100 30.23 11.58 -36.45
CA ALA A 1100 29.58 11.85 -37.72
C ALA A 1100 30.61 12.06 -38.85
N ARG A 1101 30.25 11.71 -40.09
CA ARG A 1101 31.09 11.94 -41.27
C ARG A 1101 30.78 13.30 -41.88
N LEU A 1102 31.79 14.14 -42.04
CA LEU A 1102 31.65 15.48 -42.65
C LEU A 1102 31.92 15.46 -44.15
N VAL A 1103 33.02 14.81 -44.57
CA VAL A 1103 33.48 14.82 -45.97
C VAL A 1103 34.03 13.46 -46.37
N THR A 1104 33.85 13.08 -47.63
CA THR A 1104 34.68 12.09 -48.33
C THR A 1104 34.97 12.62 -49.72
N THR A 1105 36.25 12.87 -50.02
CA THR A 1105 36.69 13.35 -51.33
C THR A 1105 36.90 12.16 -52.29
N ARG A 1106 36.70 12.37 -53.60
CA ARG A 1106 37.05 11.35 -54.61
C ARG A 1106 38.57 11.17 -54.72
N ALA A 1107 39.30 12.28 -54.71
CA ALA A 1107 40.75 12.38 -54.55
C ALA A 1107 41.09 13.81 -54.10
N VAL A 1108 42.22 13.98 -53.42
CA VAL A 1108 42.88 15.27 -53.18
C VAL A 1108 44.21 15.24 -53.91
N THR A 1109 44.47 16.24 -54.75
CA THR A 1109 45.73 16.37 -55.49
C THR A 1109 46.90 16.63 -54.53
N GLY A 1110 48.05 15.98 -54.78
CA GLY A 1110 49.28 16.22 -54.03
C GLY A 1110 49.70 17.69 -54.05
N GLY A 1111 50.27 18.16 -52.95
CA GLY A 1111 50.61 19.57 -52.74
C GLY A 1111 49.42 20.52 -52.55
N SER A 1112 48.18 20.03 -52.66
CA SER A 1112 46.96 20.85 -52.56
C SER A 1112 46.31 20.75 -51.17
N ALA A 1113 45.39 21.67 -50.89
CA ALA A 1113 44.58 21.68 -49.68
C ALA A 1113 43.12 22.00 -49.99
N PHE A 1114 42.21 21.55 -49.14
CA PHE A 1114 40.77 21.81 -49.23
C PHE A 1114 40.21 22.24 -47.87
N THR A 1115 39.13 23.01 -47.87
CA THR A 1115 38.45 23.46 -46.65
C THR A 1115 37.30 22.54 -46.27
N VAL A 1116 37.03 22.43 -44.97
CA VAL A 1116 35.92 21.69 -44.38
C VAL A 1116 35.18 22.61 -43.42
N LYS A 1117 33.87 22.78 -43.61
CA LYS A 1117 33.01 23.48 -42.64
C LYS A 1117 32.80 22.58 -41.43
N VAL A 1118 33.06 23.12 -40.23
CA VAL A 1118 32.97 22.36 -38.98
C VAL A 1118 32.08 23.03 -37.93
N ALA A 1119 32.10 24.35 -37.82
CA ALA A 1119 31.25 25.08 -36.88
C ALA A 1119 29.90 25.42 -37.52
N GLY A 1120 28.80 25.12 -36.82
CA GLY A 1120 27.44 25.16 -37.38
C GLY A 1120 27.11 23.96 -38.29
N VAL A 1121 27.72 22.80 -38.04
CA VAL A 1121 27.49 21.56 -38.81
C VAL A 1121 27.23 20.41 -37.85
N GLY A 1122 26.09 19.73 -38.04
CA GLY A 1122 25.65 18.66 -37.14
C GLY A 1122 25.54 19.15 -35.70
N ALA A 1123 26.20 18.45 -34.77
CA ALA A 1123 26.18 18.77 -33.33
C ALA A 1123 27.18 19.87 -32.90
N VAL A 1124 27.86 20.54 -33.83
CA VAL A 1124 28.87 21.56 -33.51
C VAL A 1124 28.28 22.97 -33.68
N PRO A 1125 28.25 23.82 -32.63
CA PRO A 1125 27.71 25.17 -32.71
C PRO A 1125 28.60 26.09 -33.56
N THR A 1126 28.02 27.17 -34.09
CA THR A 1126 28.75 28.22 -34.83
C THR A 1126 29.82 28.92 -34.00
N THR A 1127 29.72 28.86 -32.67
CA THR A 1127 30.62 29.49 -31.71
C THR A 1127 31.87 28.67 -31.38
N ALA A 1128 31.94 27.40 -31.81
CA ALA A 1128 33.01 26.46 -31.45
C ALA A 1128 34.43 27.01 -31.75
N LYS A 1129 35.35 26.87 -30.79
CA LYS A 1129 36.73 27.36 -30.86
C LYS A 1129 37.71 26.29 -31.35
N ALA A 1130 37.41 25.01 -31.15
CA ALA A 1130 38.16 23.88 -31.69
C ALA A 1130 37.24 22.69 -31.95
N VAL A 1131 37.71 21.75 -32.77
CA VAL A 1131 37.05 20.47 -33.08
C VAL A 1131 38.05 19.32 -33.05
N GLN A 1132 37.59 18.12 -32.71
CA GLN A 1132 38.34 16.88 -32.90
C GLN A 1132 37.80 16.15 -34.13
N VAL A 1133 38.65 16.03 -35.15
CA VAL A 1133 38.37 15.30 -36.38
C VAL A 1133 39.22 14.03 -36.47
N THR A 1134 38.69 12.96 -37.06
CA THR A 1134 39.48 11.84 -37.56
C THR A 1134 39.73 12.05 -39.04
N LEU A 1135 41.00 12.14 -39.42
CA LEU A 1135 41.43 12.20 -40.81
C LEU A 1135 41.78 10.79 -41.29
N THR A 1136 41.24 10.36 -42.42
CA THR A 1136 41.58 9.06 -43.03
C THR A 1136 42.10 9.28 -44.45
N ALA A 1137 43.33 8.84 -44.72
CA ALA A 1137 43.84 8.67 -46.08
C ALA A 1137 43.36 7.32 -46.59
N ALA A 1138 42.40 7.31 -47.52
CA ALA A 1138 41.70 6.08 -47.92
C ALA A 1138 42.37 5.43 -49.14
N ASN A 1139 42.96 4.25 -48.94
CA ASN A 1139 43.69 3.48 -49.95
C ASN A 1139 44.68 4.31 -50.82
N PRO A 1140 45.63 5.04 -50.22
CA PRO A 1140 46.61 5.84 -50.97
C PRO A 1140 47.50 4.96 -51.86
N SER A 1141 47.82 5.45 -53.07
CA SER A 1141 48.70 4.78 -54.04
C SER A 1141 50.18 5.13 -53.89
N GLN A 1142 50.51 6.14 -53.06
CA GLN A 1142 51.86 6.62 -52.80
C GLN A 1142 52.02 6.94 -51.31
N SER A 1143 53.26 7.03 -50.83
CA SER A 1143 53.54 7.48 -49.46
C SER A 1143 53.40 8.99 -49.32
N GLY A 1144 52.93 9.46 -48.17
CA GLY A 1144 52.67 10.88 -47.95
C GLY A 1144 52.11 11.17 -46.56
N TYR A 1145 51.61 12.39 -46.37
CA TYR A 1145 51.00 12.83 -45.12
C TYR A 1145 49.80 13.76 -45.32
N LEU A 1146 48.94 13.82 -44.30
CA LEU A 1146 47.87 14.81 -44.16
C LEU A 1146 48.19 15.78 -43.02
N THR A 1147 47.88 17.05 -43.21
CA THR A 1147 48.00 18.12 -42.19
C THR A 1147 46.67 18.87 -42.10
N ALA A 1148 46.05 18.93 -40.92
CA ALA A 1148 44.88 19.75 -40.66
C ALA A 1148 45.22 20.94 -39.77
N TYR A 1149 44.72 22.12 -40.14
CA TYR A 1149 45.05 23.40 -39.51
C TYR A 1149 43.90 24.41 -39.65
N PRO A 1150 43.91 25.52 -38.89
CA PRO A 1150 42.83 26.50 -38.94
C PRO A 1150 42.81 27.23 -40.29
N SER A 1151 41.64 27.37 -40.91
CA SER A 1151 41.49 28.20 -42.11
C SER A 1151 41.92 29.63 -41.85
N GLY A 1152 42.68 30.20 -42.79
CA GLY A 1152 43.31 31.52 -42.65
C GLY A 1152 44.65 31.53 -41.91
N ALA A 1153 45.08 30.42 -41.30
CA ALA A 1153 46.44 30.28 -40.78
C ALA A 1153 47.42 29.78 -41.86
N SER A 1154 48.71 30.04 -41.68
CA SER A 1154 49.78 29.41 -42.46
C SER A 1154 49.84 27.90 -42.16
N ARG A 1155 50.23 27.09 -43.15
CA ARG A 1155 50.31 25.63 -43.01
C ARG A 1155 51.45 25.26 -42.04
N PRO A 1156 51.18 24.58 -40.91
CA PRO A 1156 52.21 24.14 -39.99
C PRO A 1156 53.01 22.94 -40.54
N VAL A 1157 54.22 22.74 -40.01
CA VAL A 1157 55.14 21.64 -40.39
C VAL A 1157 54.83 20.29 -39.71
N VAL A 1158 53.60 20.11 -39.23
CA VAL A 1158 53.13 18.92 -38.52
C VAL A 1158 52.49 17.92 -39.48
N SER A 1159 52.54 16.64 -39.13
CA SER A 1159 51.87 15.55 -39.88
C SER A 1159 50.86 14.86 -38.96
N ASN A 1160 49.57 15.03 -39.25
CA ASN A 1160 48.50 14.40 -38.47
C ASN A 1160 48.33 12.94 -38.88
N VAL A 1161 48.32 12.64 -40.18
CA VAL A 1161 48.36 11.27 -40.70
C VAL A 1161 49.63 11.11 -41.51
N ASN A 1162 50.38 10.03 -41.30
CA ASN A 1162 51.43 9.58 -42.22
C ASN A 1162 50.94 8.27 -42.86
N TYR A 1163 51.11 8.14 -44.17
CA TYR A 1163 50.55 7.03 -44.95
C TYR A 1163 51.53 6.50 -46.00
N SER A 1164 51.29 5.25 -46.40
CA SER A 1164 52.03 4.49 -47.43
C SER A 1164 51.06 3.63 -48.24
N PRO A 1165 51.45 3.07 -49.39
CA PRO A 1165 50.63 2.10 -50.12
C PRO A 1165 50.23 0.89 -49.26
N GLY A 1166 49.15 0.19 -49.63
CA GLY A 1166 48.70 -1.04 -48.96
C GLY A 1166 47.53 -0.89 -47.97
N GLY A 1167 46.68 0.14 -48.13
CA GLY A 1167 45.37 0.24 -47.46
C GLY A 1167 45.18 1.51 -46.62
N SER A 1168 43.92 1.84 -46.33
CA SER A 1168 43.53 3.03 -45.55
C SER A 1168 44.18 3.11 -44.17
N VAL A 1169 44.56 4.32 -43.76
CA VAL A 1169 45.07 4.64 -42.42
C VAL A 1169 44.51 5.98 -41.94
N SER A 1170 44.39 6.14 -40.61
CA SER A 1170 43.75 7.32 -40.01
C SER A 1170 44.40 7.74 -38.70
N ASN A 1171 44.27 9.02 -38.33
CA ASN A 1171 44.56 9.53 -37.00
C ASN A 1171 43.60 10.68 -36.65
N ALA A 1172 43.39 10.88 -35.34
CA ALA A 1172 42.69 12.04 -34.81
C ALA A 1172 43.57 13.31 -34.84
N ALA A 1173 42.91 14.47 -34.92
CA ALA A 1173 43.52 15.78 -34.75
C ALA A 1173 42.55 16.71 -34.01
N VAL A 1174 43.03 17.40 -32.98
CA VAL A 1174 42.34 18.57 -32.42
C VAL A 1174 42.82 19.80 -33.18
N VAL A 1175 41.89 20.53 -33.78
CA VAL A 1175 42.16 21.65 -34.68
C VAL A 1175 41.35 22.86 -34.22
N LYS A 1176 42.02 24.01 -34.02
CA LYS A 1176 41.36 25.29 -33.76
C LYS A 1176 40.48 25.67 -34.98
N VAL A 1177 39.26 26.12 -34.73
CA VAL A 1177 38.36 26.56 -35.81
C VAL A 1177 38.88 27.88 -36.38
N GLY A 1178 39.04 27.94 -37.71
CA GLY A 1178 39.53 29.10 -38.43
C GLY A 1178 38.43 29.98 -39.03
N THR A 1179 38.82 30.80 -40.00
CA THR A 1179 37.92 31.76 -40.67
C THR A 1179 36.68 31.07 -41.25
N GLY A 1180 35.54 31.76 -41.17
CA GLY A 1180 34.24 31.24 -41.64
C GLY A 1180 33.71 30.00 -40.90
N GLY A 1181 34.29 29.58 -39.79
CA GLY A 1181 33.90 28.35 -39.07
C GLY A 1181 34.41 27.07 -39.74
N THR A 1182 35.58 27.14 -40.38
CA THR A 1182 36.17 26.07 -41.20
C THR A 1182 37.55 25.65 -40.71
N ILE A 1183 38.00 24.46 -41.13
CA ILE A 1183 39.40 24.02 -41.06
C ILE A 1183 39.92 23.73 -42.47
N THR A 1184 41.24 23.77 -42.66
CA THR A 1184 41.90 23.38 -43.92
C THR A 1184 42.64 22.07 -43.73
N VAL A 1185 42.52 21.16 -44.71
CA VAL A 1185 43.25 19.88 -44.77
C VAL A 1185 44.12 19.86 -46.02
N TYR A 1186 45.43 19.74 -45.83
CA TYR A 1186 46.46 19.58 -46.87
C TYR A 1186 46.83 18.11 -47.06
N SER A 1187 47.10 17.70 -48.30
CA SER A 1187 47.72 16.40 -48.60
C SER A 1187 49.03 16.57 -49.35
N SER A 1188 50.07 15.84 -48.95
CA SER A 1188 51.37 15.89 -49.64
C SER A 1188 51.32 15.22 -51.02
N ASN A 1189 50.58 14.12 -51.17
CA ASN A 1189 50.45 13.33 -52.40
C ASN A 1189 48.98 12.98 -52.70
N ASN A 1190 48.74 12.38 -53.88
CA ASN A 1190 47.39 12.02 -54.33
C ASN A 1190 46.78 10.94 -53.41
N THR A 1191 45.69 11.27 -52.70
CA THR A 1191 44.87 10.30 -51.97
C THR A 1191 43.42 10.79 -51.84
N PRO A 1192 42.41 9.90 -51.88
CA PRO A 1192 41.10 10.18 -51.31
C PRO A 1192 41.24 10.46 -49.80
N VAL A 1193 40.42 11.37 -49.27
CA VAL A 1193 40.42 11.77 -47.85
C VAL A 1193 39.00 11.77 -47.30
N THR A 1194 38.82 11.08 -46.17
CA THR A 1194 37.61 11.19 -45.34
C THR A 1194 37.91 12.02 -44.09
N VAL A 1195 36.96 12.86 -43.71
CA VAL A 1195 36.99 13.64 -42.47
C VAL A 1195 35.73 13.31 -41.67
N ASP A 1196 35.93 12.65 -40.53
CA ASP A 1196 34.90 12.37 -39.52
C ASP A 1196 35.11 13.30 -38.31
N ILE A 1197 34.08 13.55 -37.49
CA ILE A 1197 34.11 14.43 -36.31
C ILE A 1197 33.44 13.76 -35.10
N SER A 1198 33.94 14.00 -33.88
CA SER A 1198 33.37 13.40 -32.65
C SER A 1198 33.31 14.31 -31.42
N ALA A 1199 34.02 15.44 -31.40
CA ALA A 1199 33.95 16.41 -30.30
C ALA A 1199 34.26 17.84 -30.74
N HIS A 1200 33.84 18.81 -29.95
CA HIS A 1200 34.16 20.22 -30.12
C HIS A 1200 34.39 20.93 -28.78
N TRP A 1201 34.92 22.15 -28.85
CA TRP A 1201 35.14 23.02 -27.69
C TRP A 1201 34.38 24.34 -27.86
N THR A 1202 33.59 24.70 -26.87
CA THR A 1202 32.79 25.95 -26.85
C THR A 1202 33.62 27.17 -26.39
N PRO A 1203 33.13 28.41 -26.56
CA PRO A 1203 33.76 29.61 -25.99
C PRO A 1203 33.81 29.61 -24.46
#